data_AF-A0A9X2FE70-F1
#
_entry.id   AF-A0A9X2FE70-F1
#
_cell.length_a   1.000
_cell.length_b   1.000
_cell.length_c   1.000
_cell.angle_alpha   90.00
_cell.angle_beta   90.00
_cell.angle_gamma   90.00
#
_symmetry.space_group_name_H-M   'P 1'
#
loop_
_entity.id
_entity.type
_entity.pdbx_description
1 polymer ?
#
loop_
_entity_poly.entity_id
_entity_poly.type
_entity_poly.pdbx_seq_one_letter_code
_entity_poly.pdbx_strand_id
1 'polypeptide(L)'
;MSIMIRSDNSPFDSINRDFIGHSNLLRLRPGWLIWAWTATLLWASPALAVDDVAGDLFTLTNTGSAPNGAWSWFEDERAIVDNSNPDNPLLLVSSVSAGAFPENGDIDLLWRNLTTGAQGEYELHNQLQQDDHDSAGLYLRPDGRYLAMYAEHGSDAFTRWRISTNPHDPTSWGPEQTLNNGAGTTYNNIYYLPADNGGAGRTYNFTRTANYDPNVQVSDDDGTTWANAGKLLTEGGGGDRPYVRYASDGKKIHFIATDRHPRNFQNSVYHGYIQDGVLYNTDGTTIDDNLFDSNGVQPSALTPVFENSSQLGGLTMNRAWTINLEIDNTGNPVGVLTARVNDSNQDHRFLYARYDGQHWHVNEMAQAGAYLYAAEDDYTGLASIDPNNPNVVYMSSDIDPRDDSATSKYELYKGVTTDFGASWTWSPITENSTIDNIRPVVPEWNGQNTAITWLRGNYNSYTNWDTEVVGLTFAASDPKSLLWQGGGTSPNTWDVGVSSNWDSGGTSDLYHDGDEVAFDDSASTYAVHLAGPVAPMGVAFNNTVEEYTLTGAGIAGPGNLRVLGGGRVVLANGANPYTGTTSVIRGTLALSGDAQLAGTSQIAIAADGVLDVSDASNGQYAANGQTIRLEGQLLGNLTASNSNIQGSGQVVGDLTASSGSTIQVGSEGIVVEQQFRYVDASTGVMGNTTLSDGTTFNPPGNPNWLRRTGYANGGDIFQGDSGDPNTAPELRTTLSGLEPGRSYTVYVNYWDPTGSTWRILAGAESGDLTLFGSPLDNVAGATDGIAPATLNYESPPLTAEGNRLMWGAPLGELVADAEGQIHVFVDDTGTNDGDDRTWYDGLSISSGSEYTGQATMTIDGNYTQTSNAILSLDVAGAEVHDRLLVTGNASLAGTLQVELSAGAPAPQSGDVYDLLAFNSVEGAFDAFELPPLSAGLRWDVSNLSVDGSLAVRQRLEGDFNGDGFVDLTDFTVWRNRLGATEDLVTLSGNGTGDNIVDVADYLLWKTNFGAMSPGASASHKVTPVPEPATLQLLGMTLLALLKRY
;
A
#
# COMPACT_ATOMS: atom_id res chain seq x y z
N MET A 1 13.92 -35.25 -50.11
CA MET A 1 14.73 -34.65 -51.20
C MET A 1 15.59 -33.60 -50.52
N SER A 2 16.82 -33.93 -50.11
CA SER A 2 18.05 -33.85 -50.93
C SER A 2 18.26 -32.42 -51.42
N ILE A 3 19.32 -31.66 -51.13
CA ILE A 3 20.77 -31.93 -50.93
C ILE A 3 21.35 -30.53 -50.60
N MET A 4 22.06 -30.29 -49.49
CA MET A 4 23.51 -30.48 -49.24
C MET A 4 24.45 -29.63 -50.14
N ILE A 5 25.34 -28.83 -49.51
CA ILE A 5 26.79 -28.58 -49.76
C ILE A 5 27.14 -27.18 -49.19
N ARG A 6 27.77 -26.98 -48.00
CA ARG A 6 29.22 -27.08 -47.61
C ARG A 6 30.16 -26.34 -48.60
N SER A 7 31.23 -25.61 -48.26
CA SER A 7 32.24 -25.67 -47.19
C SER A 7 33.05 -24.33 -47.19
N ASP A 8 33.56 -23.90 -46.04
CA ASP A 8 35.01 -23.80 -45.65
C ASP A 8 35.78 -22.57 -46.19
N ASN A 9 36.48 -21.76 -45.38
CA ASN A 9 37.68 -22.12 -44.61
C ASN A 9 37.96 -21.16 -43.41
N SER A 10 38.40 -21.79 -42.31
CA SER A 10 39.07 -21.34 -41.07
C SER A 10 40.48 -20.69 -41.31
N PRO A 11 41.39 -20.44 -40.32
CA PRO A 11 41.43 -20.74 -38.85
C PRO A 11 41.99 -19.57 -37.97
N PHE A 12 41.96 -19.56 -36.62
CA PHE A 12 42.82 -20.33 -35.70
C PHE A 12 42.46 -20.07 -34.21
N ASP A 13 42.46 -21.17 -33.43
CA ASP A 13 42.95 -21.36 -32.03
C ASP A 13 42.43 -20.50 -30.85
N SER A 14 42.08 -21.03 -29.67
CA SER A 14 42.29 -22.37 -29.11
C SER A 14 41.64 -22.56 -27.71
N ILE A 15 41.19 -23.82 -27.45
CA ILE A 15 41.30 -24.62 -26.20
C ILE A 15 40.37 -24.26 -25.01
N ASN A 16 39.64 -25.16 -24.31
CA ASN A 16 39.30 -26.60 -24.38
C ASN A 16 38.24 -26.87 -23.24
N ARG A 17 37.13 -27.59 -23.49
CA ARG A 17 36.82 -29.02 -23.14
C ARG A 17 36.59 -29.30 -21.64
N ASP A 18 35.61 -30.09 -21.16
CA ASP A 18 34.96 -31.36 -21.58
C ASP A 18 33.49 -31.42 -21.04
N PHE A 19 32.43 -31.91 -21.70
CA PHE A 19 32.02 -33.25 -22.20
C PHE A 19 31.20 -34.15 -21.23
N ILE A 20 29.91 -34.35 -21.60
CA ILE A 20 29.07 -35.59 -21.60
C ILE A 20 28.72 -36.35 -20.30
N GLY A 21 27.41 -36.34 -19.95
CA GLY A 21 26.47 -37.45 -20.26
C GLY A 21 26.13 -38.53 -19.22
N HIS A 22 24.89 -39.00 -19.35
CA HIS A 22 24.28 -40.28 -18.97
C HIS A 22 23.31 -40.38 -17.78
N SER A 23 22.28 -41.16 -18.09
CA SER A 23 20.98 -41.44 -17.51
C SER A 23 20.92 -42.70 -16.63
N ASN A 24 19.85 -42.77 -15.83
CA ASN A 24 19.13 -43.93 -15.27
C ASN A 24 19.49 -44.50 -13.87
N LEU A 25 18.47 -44.40 -13.01
CA LEU A 25 17.88 -45.40 -12.09
C LEU A 25 18.80 -46.14 -11.10
N LEU A 26 18.52 -45.99 -9.79
CA LEU A 26 18.38 -47.12 -8.85
C LEU A 26 17.76 -46.73 -7.49
N ARG A 27 16.89 -47.62 -7.02
CA ARG A 27 16.14 -47.67 -5.75
C ARG A 27 17.04 -47.65 -4.51
N LEU A 28 16.57 -47.05 -3.41
CA LEU A 28 16.82 -47.54 -2.04
C LEU A 28 15.58 -47.41 -1.13
N ARG A 29 15.50 -48.34 -0.17
CA ARG A 29 14.38 -48.71 0.72
C ARG A 29 14.42 -47.97 2.08
N PRO A 30 13.34 -48.03 2.89
CA PRO A 30 13.11 -47.13 4.04
C PRO A 30 13.75 -47.63 5.34
N GLY A 31 14.17 -46.69 6.20
CA GLY A 31 14.35 -46.98 7.63
C GLY A 31 15.21 -45.99 8.41
N TRP A 32 14.54 -45.26 9.32
CA TRP A 32 15.00 -44.76 10.63
C TRP A 32 16.19 -43.79 10.68
N LEU A 33 15.92 -42.51 10.94
CA LEU A 33 16.63 -41.70 11.94
C LEU A 33 15.77 -40.49 12.37
N ILE A 34 15.99 -40.12 13.62
CA ILE A 34 15.19 -39.36 14.57
C ILE A 34 15.64 -37.88 14.55
N TRP A 35 14.67 -36.97 14.63
CA TRP A 35 14.70 -35.60 15.19
C TRP A 35 15.88 -34.67 14.87
N ALA A 36 15.58 -33.60 14.13
CA ALA A 36 16.07 -32.26 14.42
C ALA A 36 15.12 -31.23 13.78
N TRP A 37 14.28 -30.63 14.62
CA TRP A 37 13.63 -29.37 14.34
C TRP A 37 14.68 -28.27 14.40
N THR A 38 14.83 -27.49 13.33
CA THR A 38 15.32 -26.11 13.41
C THR A 38 14.47 -25.27 12.49
N ALA A 39 13.81 -24.30 13.10
CA ALA A 39 12.99 -23.28 12.52
C ALA A 39 13.73 -22.50 11.43
N THR A 40 13.08 -22.39 10.28
CA THR A 40 13.12 -21.24 9.37
C THR A 40 11.79 -21.21 8.63
N LEU A 41 10.71 -20.89 9.34
CA LEU A 41 9.60 -20.18 8.70
C LEU A 41 10.03 -18.72 8.62
N LEU A 42 10.74 -18.40 7.54
CA LEU A 42 10.80 -17.01 7.10
C LEU A 42 9.38 -16.63 6.71
N TRP A 43 8.85 -15.64 7.42
CA TRP A 43 7.78 -14.78 6.96
C TRP A 43 8.19 -14.17 5.62
N ALA A 44 7.86 -14.87 4.54
CA ALA A 44 7.72 -14.23 3.26
C ALA A 44 6.23 -13.93 3.12
N SER A 45 5.85 -12.66 3.34
CA SER A 45 4.83 -12.08 2.46
C SER A 45 5.18 -12.54 1.04
N PRO A 46 4.26 -13.11 0.26
CA PRO A 46 4.59 -13.44 -1.13
C PRO A 46 5.19 -12.17 -1.73
N ALA A 47 6.48 -12.22 -2.07
CA ALA A 47 7.12 -11.09 -2.72
C ALA A 47 6.29 -10.86 -3.98
N LEU A 48 5.70 -9.67 -4.11
CA LEU A 48 4.99 -9.29 -5.31
C LEU A 48 5.94 -9.49 -6.49
N ALA A 49 5.42 -10.03 -7.60
CA ALA A 49 6.25 -10.26 -8.77
C ALA A 49 6.87 -8.93 -9.20
N VAL A 50 8.19 -8.91 -9.41
CA VAL A 50 8.87 -7.74 -9.96
C VAL A 50 8.43 -7.58 -11.41
N ASP A 51 8.14 -6.34 -11.84
CA ASP A 51 7.61 -6.04 -13.18
C ASP A 51 6.30 -6.79 -13.50
N ASP A 52 5.32 -6.76 -12.59
CA ASP A 52 4.03 -7.40 -12.79
C ASP A 52 3.19 -6.64 -13.82
N VAL A 53 2.52 -7.38 -14.70
CA VAL A 53 1.67 -6.84 -15.78
C VAL A 53 0.39 -7.67 -15.86
N ALA A 54 -0.76 -7.00 -15.89
CA ALA A 54 -2.10 -7.62 -15.83
C ALA A 54 -2.52 -8.42 -17.08
N GLY A 55 -1.57 -8.82 -17.94
CA GLY A 55 -1.84 -9.60 -19.15
C GLY A 55 -0.57 -9.94 -19.94
N ASP A 56 -0.77 -10.57 -21.10
CA ASP A 56 0.33 -10.97 -21.99
C ASP A 56 0.93 -9.75 -22.71
N LEU A 57 1.98 -9.18 -22.12
CA LEU A 57 2.71 -8.04 -22.68
C LEU A 57 3.33 -8.39 -24.03
N PHE A 58 3.07 -7.59 -25.06
CA PHE A 58 3.82 -7.62 -26.31
C PHE A 58 4.67 -6.37 -26.48
N THR A 59 5.84 -6.53 -27.10
CA THR A 59 6.76 -5.43 -27.43
C THR A 59 6.81 -5.25 -28.95
N LEU A 60 6.60 -4.03 -29.43
CA LEU A 60 6.64 -3.67 -30.85
C LEU A 60 8.03 -3.23 -31.32
N THR A 61 8.85 -2.70 -30.40
CA THR A 61 10.26 -2.30 -30.64
C THR A 61 11.24 -3.34 -30.06
N ASN A 62 12.46 -2.93 -29.71
CA ASN A 62 13.56 -3.79 -29.27
C ASN A 62 13.91 -4.85 -30.34
N THR A 63 13.75 -4.46 -31.61
CA THR A 63 14.20 -5.22 -32.77
C THR A 63 15.49 -4.62 -33.30
N GLY A 64 16.18 -5.31 -34.22
CA GLY A 64 17.38 -4.76 -34.84
C GLY A 64 17.15 -3.59 -35.79
N SER A 65 15.89 -3.18 -35.99
CA SER A 65 15.47 -2.17 -36.95
C SER A 65 14.42 -1.19 -36.40
N ALA A 66 13.95 -1.41 -35.17
CA ALA A 66 13.24 -0.48 -34.30
C ALA A 66 13.69 -0.73 -32.84
N PRO A 67 14.84 -0.18 -32.41
CA PRO A 67 15.45 -0.50 -31.12
C PRO A 67 14.68 0.10 -29.94
N ASN A 68 14.09 1.27 -30.14
CA ASN A 68 13.29 2.01 -29.16
C ASN A 68 12.27 2.90 -29.90
N GLY A 69 11.39 3.57 -29.16
CA GLY A 69 10.42 4.49 -29.73
C GLY A 69 9.82 5.42 -28.69
N ALA A 70 9.48 6.64 -29.09
CA ALA A 70 8.70 7.59 -28.29
C ALA A 70 7.69 8.36 -29.15
N TRP A 71 6.73 9.01 -28.49
CA TRP A 71 5.78 9.93 -29.10
C TRP A 71 5.42 11.05 -28.13
N SER A 72 5.08 12.21 -28.68
CA SER A 72 4.31 13.25 -27.98
C SER A 72 2.81 12.90 -28.00
N TRP A 73 2.02 13.60 -27.18
CA TRP A 73 0.57 13.42 -27.10
C TRP A 73 -0.20 14.54 -27.83
N PHE A 74 0.41 15.24 -28.77
CA PHE A 74 -0.24 16.29 -29.55
C PHE A 74 -0.46 15.89 -31.02
N GLU A 75 -0.22 14.61 -31.33
CA GLU A 75 -0.39 13.95 -32.61
C GLU A 75 -1.43 12.83 -32.43
N ASP A 76 -2.65 13.07 -32.91
CA ASP A 76 -3.70 12.06 -32.96
C ASP A 76 -4.26 11.87 -34.39
N GLU A 77 -4.60 10.65 -34.80
CA GLU A 77 -4.39 9.42 -34.06
C GLU A 77 -2.96 8.90 -34.27
N ARG A 78 -2.13 8.81 -33.23
CA ARG A 78 -0.80 8.16 -33.34
C ARG A 78 -0.86 6.65 -33.28
N ALA A 79 -1.99 6.09 -32.85
CA ALA A 79 -2.28 4.66 -32.90
C ALA A 79 -3.70 4.45 -33.42
N ILE A 80 -3.91 3.45 -34.28
CA ILE A 80 -5.23 3.07 -34.78
C ILE A 80 -5.37 1.55 -34.83
N VAL A 81 -6.59 1.04 -34.73
CA VAL A 81 -6.90 -0.36 -35.06
C VAL A 81 -7.69 -0.44 -36.36
N ASP A 82 -7.11 -1.08 -37.38
CA ASP A 82 -7.85 -1.50 -38.56
C ASP A 82 -8.60 -2.79 -38.26
N ASN A 83 -9.90 -2.66 -38.01
CA ASN A 83 -10.82 -3.76 -37.76
C ASN A 83 -11.68 -4.14 -38.98
N SER A 84 -11.26 -3.76 -40.20
CA SER A 84 -11.97 -4.12 -41.44
C SER A 84 -12.06 -5.63 -41.67
N ASN A 85 -11.12 -6.38 -41.09
CA ASN A 85 -11.17 -7.83 -40.97
C ASN A 85 -11.17 -8.23 -39.49
N PRO A 86 -12.35 -8.47 -38.87
CA PRO A 86 -12.46 -8.81 -37.45
C PRO A 86 -11.74 -10.10 -37.03
N ASP A 87 -11.46 -11.02 -37.97
CA ASP A 87 -10.68 -12.23 -37.70
C ASP A 87 -9.17 -11.96 -37.61
N ASN A 88 -8.72 -10.80 -38.10
CA ASN A 88 -7.31 -10.41 -38.19
C ASN A 88 -7.14 -8.87 -38.06
N PRO A 89 -7.56 -8.25 -36.95
CA PRO A 89 -7.42 -6.82 -36.76
C PRO A 89 -5.94 -6.43 -36.64
N LEU A 90 -5.59 -5.27 -37.19
CA LEU A 90 -4.23 -4.73 -37.19
C LEU A 90 -4.15 -3.49 -36.30
N LEU A 91 -3.32 -3.54 -35.26
CA LEU A 91 -2.87 -2.36 -34.53
C LEU A 91 -1.73 -1.71 -35.30
N LEU A 92 -1.82 -0.41 -35.55
CA LEU A 92 -0.76 0.43 -36.09
C LEU A 92 -0.39 1.49 -35.06
N VAL A 93 0.90 1.72 -34.83
CA VAL A 93 1.43 2.71 -33.88
C VAL A 93 2.57 3.49 -34.55
N SER A 94 2.52 4.81 -34.52
CA SER A 94 3.65 5.65 -34.95
C SER A 94 4.55 6.00 -33.77
N SER A 95 5.87 5.94 -34.01
CA SER A 95 6.89 6.29 -33.02
C SER A 95 8.10 6.93 -33.68
N VAL A 96 8.93 7.60 -32.89
CA VAL A 96 10.23 8.13 -33.30
C VAL A 96 11.36 7.38 -32.59
N SER A 97 12.38 6.95 -33.33
CA SER A 97 13.57 6.29 -32.77
C SER A 97 14.62 7.29 -32.23
N ALA A 98 15.39 6.91 -31.21
CA ALA A 98 16.51 7.68 -30.68
C ALA A 98 17.78 6.83 -30.52
N GLY A 99 18.95 7.44 -30.70
CA GLY A 99 20.22 6.75 -30.48
C GLY A 99 21.36 7.16 -31.39
N ALA A 100 22.39 6.33 -31.41
CA ALA A 100 23.52 6.49 -32.32
C ALA A 100 23.22 5.78 -33.65
N PHE A 101 23.74 6.34 -34.74
CA PHE A 101 23.59 5.86 -36.11
C PHE A 101 23.58 4.31 -36.24
N PRO A 102 22.62 3.71 -36.99
CA PRO A 102 21.77 4.38 -37.99
C PRO A 102 20.45 4.97 -37.48
N GLU A 103 19.93 4.63 -36.31
CA GLU A 103 18.57 5.04 -35.90
C GLU A 103 18.60 6.25 -34.95
N ASN A 104 18.36 7.44 -35.51
CA ASN A 104 18.48 8.74 -34.83
C ASN A 104 17.43 9.72 -35.39
N GLY A 105 16.19 9.57 -34.93
CA GLY A 105 15.04 10.36 -35.41
C GLY A 105 14.33 9.76 -36.61
N ASP A 106 14.32 8.43 -36.74
CA ASP A 106 13.51 7.79 -37.78
C ASP A 106 12.04 7.84 -37.39
N ILE A 107 11.16 8.10 -38.36
CA ILE A 107 9.71 8.07 -38.16
C ILE A 107 9.25 6.68 -38.54
N ASP A 108 8.85 5.90 -37.54
CA ASP A 108 8.47 4.51 -37.71
C ASP A 108 6.97 4.31 -37.62
N LEU A 109 6.48 3.37 -38.42
CA LEU A 109 5.16 2.78 -38.28
C LEU A 109 5.31 1.32 -37.85
N LEU A 110 5.01 1.06 -36.59
CA LEU A 110 4.94 -0.27 -36.01
C LEU A 110 3.55 -0.85 -36.28
N TRP A 111 3.47 -2.15 -36.57
CA TRP A 111 2.18 -2.82 -36.74
C TRP A 111 2.17 -4.22 -36.13
N ARG A 112 1.00 -4.63 -35.64
CA ARG A 112 0.75 -5.96 -35.07
C ARG A 112 -0.64 -6.46 -35.43
N ASN A 113 -0.72 -7.69 -35.90
CA ASN A 113 -1.96 -8.43 -36.01
C ASN A 113 -2.34 -8.96 -34.62
N LEU A 114 -3.47 -8.49 -34.09
CA LEU A 114 -3.89 -8.72 -32.71
C LEU A 114 -4.39 -10.15 -32.46
N THR A 115 -4.68 -10.93 -33.51
CA THR A 115 -5.09 -12.34 -33.38
C THR A 115 -3.91 -13.29 -33.49
N THR A 116 -3.02 -13.07 -34.46
CA THR A 116 -1.91 -14.00 -34.77
C THR A 116 -0.60 -13.63 -34.06
N GLY A 117 -0.49 -12.40 -33.55
CA GLY A 117 0.74 -11.85 -32.98
C GLY A 117 1.82 -11.53 -34.01
N ALA A 118 1.55 -11.69 -35.31
CA ALA A 118 2.47 -11.27 -36.36
C ALA A 118 2.65 -9.76 -36.30
N GLN A 119 3.90 -9.29 -36.33
CA GLN A 119 4.22 -7.87 -36.23
C GLN A 119 5.37 -7.50 -37.17
N GLY A 120 5.55 -6.21 -37.39
CA GLY A 120 6.66 -5.65 -38.15
C GLY A 120 6.64 -4.13 -38.08
N GLU A 121 7.48 -3.52 -38.92
CA GLU A 121 7.62 -2.07 -38.98
C GLU A 121 7.74 -1.61 -40.44
N TYR A 122 7.55 -0.31 -40.63
CA TYR A 122 7.93 0.40 -41.85
C TYR A 122 8.48 1.78 -41.49
N GLU A 123 9.70 2.05 -41.91
CA GLU A 123 10.33 3.38 -41.76
C GLU A 123 9.67 4.36 -42.74
N LEU A 124 8.88 5.29 -42.22
CA LEU A 124 8.24 6.36 -43.00
C LEU A 124 9.27 7.40 -43.44
N HIS A 125 10.23 7.74 -42.58
CA HIS A 125 11.31 8.67 -42.93
C HIS A 125 12.57 8.40 -42.10
N ASN A 126 13.68 8.08 -42.78
CA ASN A 126 15.00 7.96 -42.19
C ASN A 126 15.52 9.31 -41.67
N GLN A 127 15.80 9.41 -40.37
CA GLN A 127 16.51 10.48 -39.67
C GLN A 127 15.91 11.86 -39.96
N LEU A 128 14.63 12.03 -39.67
CA LEU A 128 13.97 13.33 -39.77
C LEU A 128 14.54 14.30 -38.73
N GLN A 129 14.22 14.05 -37.46
CA GLN A 129 14.78 14.72 -36.30
C GLN A 129 14.54 13.84 -35.06
N GLN A 130 15.53 13.74 -34.17
CA GLN A 130 15.39 12.98 -32.92
C GLN A 130 14.59 13.79 -31.90
N ASP A 131 13.27 13.83 -32.10
CA ASP A 131 12.30 14.56 -31.29
C ASP A 131 10.98 13.79 -31.31
N ASP A 132 10.39 13.51 -30.14
CA ASP A 132 9.15 12.72 -30.08
C ASP A 132 7.93 13.46 -30.67
N HIS A 133 8.06 14.76 -30.95
CA HIS A 133 7.07 15.62 -31.60
C HIS A 133 6.90 15.32 -33.11
N ASP A 134 7.77 14.47 -33.65
CA ASP A 134 7.82 14.18 -35.09
C ASP A 134 7.02 12.93 -35.47
N SER A 135 6.43 12.24 -34.48
CA SER A 135 5.58 11.06 -34.71
C SER A 135 4.42 11.37 -35.67
N ALA A 136 3.96 10.36 -36.42
CA ALA A 136 2.96 10.55 -37.44
C ALA A 136 1.54 10.43 -36.90
N GLY A 137 0.67 11.37 -37.30
CA GLY A 137 -0.77 11.16 -37.25
C GLY A 137 -1.22 10.18 -38.33
N LEU A 138 -2.10 9.25 -37.98
CA LEU A 138 -2.57 8.14 -38.81
C LEU A 138 -4.05 8.30 -39.15
N TYR A 139 -4.42 7.88 -40.36
CA TYR A 139 -5.80 7.87 -40.82
C TYR A 139 -6.07 6.69 -41.75
N LEU A 140 -7.11 5.90 -41.45
CA LEU A 140 -7.62 4.88 -42.35
C LEU A 140 -8.58 5.51 -43.37
N ARG A 141 -8.14 5.60 -44.63
CA ARG A 141 -8.94 6.20 -45.71
C ARG A 141 -10.14 5.34 -46.06
N PRO A 142 -11.20 5.91 -46.66
CA PRO A 142 -12.38 5.16 -47.11
C PRO A 142 -12.07 4.07 -48.15
N ASP A 143 -10.96 4.17 -48.87
CA ASP A 143 -10.49 3.16 -49.83
C ASP A 143 -9.66 2.03 -49.18
N GLY A 144 -9.57 2.02 -47.86
CA GLY A 144 -8.86 1.03 -47.05
C GLY A 144 -7.35 1.28 -46.95
N ARG A 145 -6.80 2.32 -47.58
CA ARG A 145 -5.37 2.65 -47.46
C ARG A 145 -5.12 3.51 -46.23
N TYR A 146 -4.00 3.27 -45.55
CA TYR A 146 -3.51 4.13 -44.49
C TYR A 146 -2.84 5.40 -45.05
N LEU A 147 -3.06 6.52 -44.40
CA LEU A 147 -2.36 7.79 -44.53
C LEU A 147 -1.55 8.03 -43.24
N ALA A 148 -0.27 8.40 -43.37
CA ALA A 148 0.57 8.82 -42.25
C ALA A 148 1.14 10.22 -42.55
N MET A 149 0.99 11.16 -41.62
CA MET A 149 1.39 12.56 -41.78
C MET A 149 2.25 13.04 -40.60
N TYR A 150 3.41 13.62 -40.91
CA TYR A 150 4.45 13.99 -39.92
C TYR A 150 5.15 15.30 -40.31
N ALA A 151 5.82 15.91 -39.34
CA ALA A 151 6.58 17.16 -39.50
C ALA A 151 7.72 17.19 -38.47
N GLU A 152 8.70 18.06 -38.67
CA GLU A 152 9.73 18.33 -37.66
C GLU A 152 9.15 19.12 -36.47
N HIS A 153 9.92 19.33 -35.40
CA HIS A 153 9.53 20.21 -34.30
C HIS A 153 9.84 21.70 -34.62
N GLY A 154 9.26 22.22 -35.71
CA GLY A 154 9.35 23.64 -36.09
C GLY A 154 10.68 24.02 -36.76
N SER A 155 11.58 23.05 -36.94
CA SER A 155 12.90 23.19 -37.55
C SER A 155 12.82 23.49 -39.05
N ASP A 156 11.75 23.04 -39.73
CA ASP A 156 11.45 23.37 -41.11
C ASP A 156 9.97 23.66 -41.36
N ALA A 157 9.65 23.96 -42.62
CA ALA A 157 8.32 24.42 -43.04
C ALA A 157 7.46 23.34 -43.70
N PHE A 158 7.79 22.06 -43.56
CA PHE A 158 7.12 21.02 -44.32
C PHE A 158 6.19 20.17 -43.46
N THR A 159 4.94 20.07 -43.90
CA THR A 159 4.11 18.91 -43.58
C THR A 159 4.40 17.82 -44.61
N ARG A 160 4.68 16.60 -44.15
CA ARG A 160 5.04 15.44 -44.98
C ARG A 160 3.97 14.37 -44.83
N TRP A 161 3.69 13.61 -45.89
CA TRP A 161 2.81 12.45 -45.77
C TRP A 161 3.13 11.34 -46.75
N ARG A 162 2.68 10.14 -46.41
CA ARG A 162 2.69 8.96 -47.27
C ARG A 162 1.33 8.28 -47.23
N ILE A 163 1.01 7.55 -48.29
CA ILE A 163 -0.17 6.70 -48.38
C ILE A 163 0.31 5.28 -48.65
N SER A 164 -0.19 4.30 -47.90
CA SER A 164 0.07 2.88 -48.15
C SER A 164 -0.30 2.50 -49.59
N THR A 165 0.48 1.59 -50.19
CA THR A 165 0.31 1.20 -51.59
C THR A 165 -0.96 0.37 -51.77
N ASN A 166 -1.21 -0.55 -50.84
CA ASN A 166 -2.35 -1.47 -50.89
C ASN A 166 -3.31 -1.20 -49.72
N PRO A 167 -4.63 -1.38 -49.90
CA PRO A 167 -5.59 -1.32 -48.80
C PRO A 167 -5.27 -2.36 -47.72
N HIS A 168 -5.44 -1.99 -46.45
CA HIS A 168 -5.31 -2.83 -45.26
C HIS A 168 -3.94 -3.52 -45.13
N ASP A 169 -2.88 -2.91 -45.69
CA ASP A 169 -1.52 -3.44 -45.73
C ASP A 169 -0.52 -2.39 -45.24
N PRO A 170 0.02 -2.53 -44.01
CA PRO A 170 0.96 -1.56 -43.45
C PRO A 170 2.38 -1.73 -43.99
N THR A 171 2.66 -2.75 -44.81
CA THR A 171 4.02 -3.17 -45.16
C THR A 171 4.61 -2.46 -46.39
N SER A 172 3.80 -1.70 -47.14
CA SER A 172 4.24 -1.03 -48.36
C SER A 172 3.63 0.37 -48.48
N TRP A 173 4.48 1.37 -48.71
CA TRP A 173 4.07 2.77 -48.79
C TRP A 173 4.54 3.44 -50.08
N GLY A 174 3.72 4.39 -50.54
CA GLY A 174 4.04 5.27 -51.65
C GLY A 174 5.18 6.26 -51.32
N PRO A 175 5.61 7.03 -52.32
CA PRO A 175 6.63 8.06 -52.12
C PRO A 175 6.10 9.16 -51.18
N GLU A 176 6.99 9.68 -50.34
CA GLU A 176 6.71 10.86 -49.52
C GLU A 176 6.29 12.05 -50.40
N GLN A 177 5.26 12.75 -49.93
CA GLN A 177 4.79 14.02 -50.46
C GLN A 177 5.01 15.12 -49.41
N THR A 178 5.12 16.37 -49.86
CA THR A 178 5.33 17.51 -48.96
C THR A 178 4.43 18.70 -49.32
N LEU A 179 4.03 19.44 -48.27
CA LEU A 179 3.34 20.72 -48.35
C LEU A 179 4.22 21.74 -47.61
N ASN A 180 4.63 22.80 -48.32
CA ASN A 180 5.40 23.89 -47.71
C ASN A 180 4.44 24.93 -47.10
N ASN A 181 4.52 25.09 -45.78
CA ASN A 181 3.70 26.01 -45.00
C ASN A 181 4.25 27.45 -44.95
N GLY A 182 5.48 27.65 -45.41
CA GLY A 182 6.17 28.95 -45.36
C GLY A 182 6.63 29.38 -43.96
N ALA A 183 6.38 28.56 -42.92
CA ALA A 183 6.78 28.78 -41.54
C ALA A 183 7.05 27.44 -40.85
N GLY A 184 7.84 27.47 -39.76
CA GLY A 184 8.13 26.30 -38.91
C GLY A 184 6.86 25.50 -38.61
N THR A 185 6.86 24.20 -38.87
CA THR A 185 5.69 23.29 -38.77
C THR A 185 5.91 22.29 -37.65
N THR A 186 4.89 21.89 -36.88
CA THR A 186 4.95 20.82 -35.85
C THR A 186 3.57 20.17 -35.69
N TYR A 187 3.52 18.88 -35.36
CA TYR A 187 2.30 18.08 -35.14
C TYR A 187 1.41 17.92 -36.37
N ASN A 188 0.68 16.80 -36.41
CA ASN A 188 -0.36 16.56 -37.41
C ASN A 188 -1.50 15.78 -36.75
N ASN A 189 -2.73 16.24 -36.99
CA ASN A 189 -3.94 15.66 -36.41
C ASN A 189 -5.03 15.55 -37.48
N ILE A 190 -5.35 14.33 -37.91
CA ILE A 190 -6.10 14.09 -39.15
C ILE A 190 -7.52 13.63 -38.85
N TYR A 191 -8.52 14.32 -39.40
CA TYR A 191 -9.94 13.98 -39.20
C TYR A 191 -10.75 14.11 -40.49
N TYR A 192 -11.70 13.21 -40.70
CA TYR A 192 -12.58 13.23 -41.88
C TYR A 192 -14.03 13.54 -41.50
N LEU A 193 -14.63 14.49 -42.21
CA LEU A 193 -16.04 14.82 -42.12
C LEU A 193 -16.72 14.55 -43.48
N PRO A 194 -17.51 13.46 -43.61
CA PRO A 194 -18.18 13.10 -44.87
C PRO A 194 -19.25 14.10 -45.32
N ALA A 195 -19.86 14.85 -44.39
CA ALA A 195 -20.92 15.80 -44.71
C ALA A 195 -20.39 17.17 -45.20
N ASP A 196 -19.14 17.48 -44.92
CA ASP A 196 -18.51 18.75 -45.29
C ASP A 196 -18.26 18.83 -46.80
N ASN A 197 -17.92 20.03 -47.28
CA ASN A 197 -17.69 20.31 -48.70
C ASN A 197 -18.94 19.98 -49.55
N GLY A 198 -20.11 20.37 -49.04
CA GLY A 198 -21.40 20.11 -49.68
C GLY A 198 -21.75 18.61 -49.77
N GLY A 199 -21.27 17.79 -48.84
CA GLY A 199 -21.47 16.34 -48.80
C GLY A 199 -20.53 15.54 -49.70
N ALA A 200 -19.49 16.17 -50.25
CA ALA A 200 -18.42 15.47 -50.98
C ALA A 200 -17.37 14.85 -50.04
N GLY A 201 -17.38 15.24 -48.76
CA GLY A 201 -16.39 14.85 -47.77
C GLY A 201 -15.17 15.78 -47.79
N ARG A 202 -14.58 15.97 -46.61
CA ARG A 202 -13.35 16.73 -46.42
C ARG A 202 -12.50 16.12 -45.32
N THR A 203 -11.21 15.95 -45.59
CA THR A 203 -10.22 15.61 -44.57
C THR A 203 -9.53 16.89 -44.10
N TYR A 204 -9.43 17.05 -42.79
CA TYR A 204 -8.74 18.13 -42.11
C TYR A 204 -7.43 17.60 -41.52
N ASN A 205 -6.39 18.44 -41.53
CA ASN A 205 -5.19 18.25 -40.72
C ASN A 205 -4.97 19.51 -39.88
N PHE A 206 -4.82 19.35 -38.57
CA PHE A 206 -4.46 20.43 -37.67
C PHE A 206 -2.99 20.35 -37.30
N THR A 207 -2.27 21.41 -37.62
CA THR A 207 -0.81 21.48 -37.45
C THR A 207 -0.41 22.85 -36.93
N ARG A 208 0.65 22.90 -36.12
CA ARG A 208 1.19 24.15 -35.59
C ARG A 208 2.13 24.76 -36.62
N THR A 209 1.79 25.92 -37.18
CA THR A 209 2.60 26.57 -38.22
C THR A 209 2.80 28.06 -37.99
N ALA A 210 2.15 28.92 -38.79
CA ALA A 210 2.32 30.36 -38.76
C ALA A 210 2.06 30.93 -37.35
N ASN A 211 3.05 31.65 -36.80
CA ASN A 211 3.10 32.19 -35.44
C ASN A 211 3.16 31.17 -34.29
N TYR A 212 3.45 29.90 -34.58
CA TYR A 212 3.29 28.79 -33.65
C TYR A 212 1.83 28.53 -33.22
N ASP A 213 0.87 29.05 -33.99
CA ASP A 213 -0.57 28.85 -33.73
C ASP A 213 -1.07 27.54 -34.37
N PRO A 214 -2.17 26.95 -33.88
CA PRO A 214 -2.86 25.84 -34.55
C PRO A 214 -3.50 26.33 -35.86
N ASN A 215 -3.02 25.79 -36.98
CA ASN A 215 -3.47 26.10 -38.34
C ASN A 215 -4.22 24.90 -38.93
N VAL A 216 -5.04 25.18 -39.93
CA VAL A 216 -5.91 24.21 -40.60
C VAL A 216 -5.39 23.97 -42.01
N GLN A 217 -5.19 22.69 -42.33
CA GLN A 217 -4.96 22.20 -43.69
C GLN A 217 -6.14 21.33 -44.10
N VAL A 218 -6.47 21.32 -45.38
CA VAL A 218 -7.59 20.55 -45.91
C VAL A 218 -7.20 19.74 -47.14
N SER A 219 -7.89 18.63 -47.31
CA SER A 219 -7.89 17.79 -48.50
C SER A 219 -9.32 17.43 -48.90
N ASP A 220 -9.63 17.64 -50.17
CA ASP A 220 -10.92 17.29 -50.79
C ASP A 220 -10.81 16.01 -51.65
N ASP A 221 -9.69 15.28 -51.55
CA ASP A 221 -9.39 14.05 -52.31
C ASP A 221 -8.81 12.94 -51.41
N ASP A 222 -9.36 12.84 -50.20
CA ASP A 222 -9.05 11.85 -49.15
C ASP A 222 -7.57 11.83 -48.72
N GLY A 223 -6.91 13.00 -48.70
CA GLY A 223 -5.52 13.16 -48.29
C GLY A 223 -4.49 12.93 -49.40
N THR A 224 -4.92 12.90 -50.67
CA THR A 224 -3.99 12.74 -51.81
C THR A 224 -3.23 14.04 -52.08
N THR A 225 -3.93 15.17 -51.99
CA THR A 225 -3.37 16.52 -52.07
C THR A 225 -3.87 17.39 -50.91
N TRP A 226 -3.03 18.32 -50.48
CA TRP A 226 -3.28 19.17 -49.32
C TRP A 226 -3.06 20.64 -49.63
N ALA A 227 -3.86 21.49 -49.00
CA ALA A 227 -3.71 22.94 -49.05
C ALA A 227 -3.77 23.54 -47.65
N ASN A 228 -2.97 24.58 -47.41
CA ASN A 228 -3.17 25.46 -46.26
C ASN A 228 -4.50 26.20 -46.41
N ALA A 229 -5.34 26.10 -45.39
CA ALA A 229 -6.70 26.60 -45.43
C ALA A 229 -6.89 27.84 -44.55
N GLY A 230 -6.44 27.81 -43.30
CA GLY A 230 -6.63 28.93 -42.39
C GLY A 230 -6.01 28.72 -41.02
N LYS A 231 -6.46 29.50 -40.03
CA LYS A 231 -5.97 29.47 -38.65
C LYS A 231 -7.11 29.15 -37.68
N LEU A 232 -6.92 28.18 -36.80
CA LEU A 232 -7.96 27.78 -35.84
C LEU A 232 -8.03 28.73 -34.64
N LEU A 233 -6.91 28.88 -33.91
CA LEU A 233 -6.83 29.73 -32.72
C LEU A 233 -5.58 30.61 -32.76
N THR A 234 -5.58 31.71 -32.01
CA THR A 234 -4.40 32.56 -31.82
C THR A 234 -4.49 33.35 -30.52
N GLU A 235 -3.34 33.63 -29.92
CA GLU A 235 -3.22 34.57 -28.79
C GLU A 235 -2.76 35.98 -29.22
N GLY A 236 -2.73 36.26 -30.53
CA GLY A 236 -2.42 37.60 -31.07
C GLY A 236 -0.93 37.88 -31.34
N GLY A 237 -0.03 36.88 -31.14
CA GLY A 237 1.31 36.80 -31.75
C GLY A 237 2.53 36.71 -30.81
N GLY A 238 3.56 35.97 -31.24
CA GLY A 238 4.98 36.27 -30.96
C GLY A 238 5.69 35.59 -29.77
N GLY A 239 5.44 34.30 -29.50
CA GLY A 239 6.28 33.48 -28.60
C GLY A 239 5.53 32.46 -27.73
N ASP A 240 4.21 32.57 -27.65
CA ASP A 240 3.35 31.70 -26.86
C ASP A 240 2.09 31.33 -27.65
N ARG A 241 1.49 30.17 -27.37
CA ARG A 241 0.52 29.53 -28.26
C ARG A 241 -0.45 28.58 -27.53
N PRO A 242 -1.70 28.45 -28.01
CA PRO A 242 -2.63 27.42 -27.57
C PRO A 242 -2.10 26.00 -27.85
N TYR A 243 -2.39 25.07 -26.94
CA TYR A 243 -2.20 23.63 -27.15
C TYR A 243 -3.56 22.95 -27.23
N VAL A 244 -3.73 22.06 -28.21
CA VAL A 244 -5.05 21.58 -28.62
C VAL A 244 -5.07 20.06 -28.72
N ARG A 245 -6.14 19.45 -28.21
CA ARG A 245 -6.49 18.03 -28.41
C ARG A 245 -7.81 17.93 -29.14
N TYR A 246 -7.95 16.95 -30.02
CA TYR A 246 -9.07 16.83 -30.95
C TYR A 246 -9.76 15.49 -30.80
N ALA A 247 -11.03 15.40 -31.20
CA ALA A 247 -11.80 14.16 -31.28
C ALA A 247 -12.91 14.33 -32.33
N SER A 248 -13.39 13.25 -32.94
CA SER A 248 -14.44 13.33 -33.96
C SER A 248 -15.41 12.17 -33.90
N ASP A 249 -16.71 12.47 -34.05
CA ASP A 249 -17.78 11.47 -34.23
C ASP A 249 -18.15 11.27 -35.72
N GLY A 250 -17.33 11.82 -36.62
CA GLY A 250 -17.60 11.86 -38.06
C GLY A 250 -18.68 12.86 -38.48
N LYS A 251 -19.26 13.65 -37.55
CA LYS A 251 -20.19 14.76 -37.86
C LYS A 251 -19.60 16.10 -37.47
N LYS A 252 -18.80 16.14 -36.42
CA LYS A 252 -18.11 17.31 -35.87
C LYS A 252 -16.70 16.91 -35.46
N ILE A 253 -15.77 17.86 -35.59
CA ILE A 253 -14.45 17.74 -34.96
C ILE A 253 -14.49 18.60 -33.71
N HIS A 254 -14.55 17.96 -32.55
CA HIS A 254 -14.45 18.61 -31.25
C HIS A 254 -12.99 18.86 -30.89
N PHE A 255 -12.74 19.88 -30.10
CA PHE A 255 -11.43 20.10 -29.52
C PHE A 255 -11.50 20.78 -28.17
N ILE A 256 -10.45 20.54 -27.36
CA ILE A 256 -10.16 21.30 -26.16
C ILE A 256 -8.83 22.02 -26.33
N ALA A 257 -8.74 23.25 -25.83
CA ALA A 257 -7.56 24.09 -25.98
C ALA A 257 -7.21 24.84 -24.70
N THR A 258 -5.91 24.95 -24.43
CA THR A 258 -5.40 25.89 -23.42
C THR A 258 -5.28 27.31 -23.98
N ASP A 259 -5.16 28.31 -23.11
CA ASP A 259 -4.75 29.65 -23.53
C ASP A 259 -3.35 29.60 -24.18
N ARG A 260 -2.37 29.03 -23.46
CA ARG A 260 -0.93 29.11 -23.76
C ARG A 260 -0.17 27.88 -23.24
N HIS A 261 1.17 27.93 -23.19
CA HIS A 261 1.98 26.93 -22.49
C HIS A 261 1.94 27.13 -20.95
N PRO A 262 1.78 26.07 -20.12
CA PRO A 262 1.50 26.11 -18.69
C PRO A 262 2.71 26.61 -17.94
N ARG A 263 3.93 26.20 -18.30
CA ARG A 263 5.17 26.86 -17.87
C ARG A 263 5.12 28.40 -17.91
N ASN A 264 4.49 28.97 -18.95
CA ASN A 264 4.49 30.41 -19.20
C ASN A 264 3.19 31.11 -18.74
N PHE A 265 2.11 30.37 -18.52
CA PHE A 265 0.79 30.93 -18.30
C PHE A 265 -0.10 30.07 -17.40
N GLN A 266 -0.95 30.73 -16.61
CA GLN A 266 -1.95 30.08 -15.77
C GLN A 266 -3.20 29.77 -16.60
N ASN A 267 -3.10 28.67 -17.34
CA ASN A 267 -4.10 28.23 -18.30
C ASN A 267 -5.45 27.87 -17.66
N SER A 268 -6.51 28.26 -18.35
CA SER A 268 -7.81 27.61 -18.38
C SER A 268 -7.88 26.66 -19.58
N VAL A 269 -8.94 25.85 -19.67
CA VAL A 269 -9.24 24.98 -20.80
C VAL A 269 -10.61 25.30 -21.36
N TYR A 270 -10.70 25.39 -22.68
CA TYR A 270 -11.92 25.73 -23.41
C TYR A 270 -12.27 24.69 -24.46
N HIS A 271 -13.55 24.55 -24.78
CA HIS A 271 -14.06 23.61 -25.78
C HIS A 271 -14.78 24.34 -26.92
N GLY A 272 -14.50 23.90 -28.14
CA GLY A 272 -15.21 24.26 -29.36
C GLY A 272 -15.34 23.06 -30.30
N TYR A 273 -16.09 23.22 -31.38
CA TYR A 273 -16.15 22.22 -32.43
C TYR A 273 -16.23 22.84 -33.82
N ILE A 274 -15.79 22.07 -34.82
CA ILE A 274 -15.78 22.46 -36.24
C ILE A 274 -16.81 21.61 -36.99
N GLN A 275 -17.56 22.26 -37.87
CA GLN A 275 -18.48 21.61 -38.80
C GLN A 275 -18.67 22.50 -40.03
N ASP A 276 -18.57 21.93 -41.24
CA ASP A 276 -18.72 22.62 -42.53
C ASP A 276 -17.86 23.89 -42.67
N GLY A 277 -16.62 23.84 -42.18
CA GLY A 277 -15.69 24.99 -42.21
C GLY A 277 -16.05 26.15 -41.27
N VAL A 278 -16.98 25.93 -40.33
CA VAL A 278 -17.41 26.90 -39.32
C VAL A 278 -16.93 26.46 -37.95
N LEU A 279 -16.43 27.39 -37.15
CA LEU A 279 -16.08 27.18 -35.74
C LEU A 279 -17.26 27.56 -34.85
N TYR A 280 -17.65 26.62 -34.01
CA TYR A 280 -18.73 26.75 -33.05
C TYR A 280 -18.23 26.61 -31.61
N ASN A 281 -18.99 27.22 -30.72
CA ASN A 281 -18.91 26.97 -29.30
C ASN A 281 -19.67 25.69 -28.90
N THR A 282 -19.51 25.19 -27.67
CA THR A 282 -20.20 23.95 -27.19
C THR A 282 -21.71 23.96 -27.42
N ASP A 283 -22.37 25.10 -27.20
CA ASP A 283 -23.81 25.27 -27.33
C ASP A 283 -24.30 25.47 -28.79
N GLY A 284 -23.37 25.45 -29.75
CA GLY A 284 -23.62 25.67 -31.17
C GLY A 284 -23.67 27.13 -31.60
N THR A 285 -23.28 28.07 -30.74
CA THR A 285 -23.06 29.47 -31.15
C THR A 285 -21.89 29.56 -32.12
N THR A 286 -22.06 30.22 -33.26
CA THR A 286 -20.98 30.48 -34.21
C THR A 286 -19.97 31.46 -33.62
N ILE A 287 -18.70 31.07 -33.62
CA ILE A 287 -17.56 31.88 -33.15
C ILE A 287 -16.76 32.43 -34.33
N ASP A 288 -16.55 31.61 -35.36
CA ASP A 288 -15.97 32.01 -36.64
C ASP A 288 -16.77 31.35 -37.77
N ASP A 289 -17.35 32.15 -38.66
CA ASP A 289 -18.18 31.68 -39.77
C ASP A 289 -17.38 31.24 -41.00
N ASN A 290 -16.05 31.39 -40.98
CA ASN A 290 -15.17 30.96 -42.05
C ASN A 290 -13.75 30.63 -41.57
N LEU A 291 -13.53 29.37 -41.19
CA LEU A 291 -12.24 28.84 -40.73
C LEU A 291 -11.12 28.87 -41.81
N PHE A 292 -11.47 29.15 -43.07
CA PHE A 292 -10.54 29.14 -44.20
C PHE A 292 -10.02 30.54 -44.58
N ASP A 293 -10.15 31.49 -43.66
CA ASP A 293 -9.39 32.73 -43.75
C ASP A 293 -8.20 32.71 -42.77
N SER A 294 -7.45 33.82 -42.75
CA SER A 294 -6.25 33.94 -41.92
C SER A 294 -6.53 34.39 -40.48
N ASN A 295 -7.80 34.60 -40.11
CA ASN A 295 -8.20 35.06 -38.79
C ASN A 295 -8.25 33.85 -37.85
N GLY A 296 -7.54 33.94 -36.73
CA GLY A 296 -7.74 33.01 -35.61
C GLY A 296 -8.47 33.74 -34.50
N VAL A 297 -9.21 33.00 -33.68
CA VAL A 297 -9.84 33.51 -32.45
C VAL A 297 -9.05 33.13 -31.21
N GLN A 298 -9.19 33.87 -30.12
CA GLN A 298 -8.60 33.47 -28.84
C GLN A 298 -9.34 32.27 -28.25
N PRO A 299 -8.67 31.33 -27.56
CA PRO A 299 -9.32 30.22 -26.86
C PRO A 299 -10.42 30.69 -25.90
N SER A 300 -10.24 31.83 -25.25
CA SER A 300 -11.22 32.44 -24.33
C SER A 300 -12.53 32.91 -24.99
N ALA A 301 -12.63 32.89 -26.32
CA ALA A 301 -13.90 33.10 -27.02
C ALA A 301 -14.80 31.85 -27.01
N LEU A 302 -14.24 30.68 -26.65
CA LEU A 302 -14.93 29.39 -26.59
C LEU A 302 -15.50 29.12 -25.18
N THR A 303 -16.14 27.97 -24.99
CA THR A 303 -16.82 27.60 -23.74
C THR A 303 -15.75 27.19 -22.75
N PRO A 304 -15.68 27.79 -21.55
CA PRO A 304 -14.79 27.28 -20.51
C PRO A 304 -15.23 25.87 -20.10
N VAL A 305 -14.30 24.92 -20.19
CA VAL A 305 -14.42 23.58 -19.61
C VAL A 305 -13.95 23.63 -18.16
N PHE A 306 -12.79 24.26 -17.95
CA PHE A 306 -12.17 24.39 -16.64
C PHE A 306 -11.42 25.71 -16.54
N GLU A 307 -11.67 26.48 -15.49
CA GLU A 307 -11.07 27.80 -15.32
C GLU A 307 -9.88 27.75 -14.35
N ASN A 308 -8.85 28.57 -14.62
CA ASN A 308 -7.73 28.73 -13.70
C ASN A 308 -8.21 29.19 -12.30
N SER A 309 -7.56 28.68 -11.26
CA SER A 309 -7.90 28.90 -9.85
C SER A 309 -9.24 28.30 -9.39
N SER A 310 -9.79 27.35 -10.15
CA SER A 310 -10.95 26.56 -9.72
C SER A 310 -10.66 25.79 -8.42
N GLN A 311 -11.70 25.61 -7.58
CA GLN A 311 -11.62 24.88 -6.32
C GLN A 311 -12.19 23.47 -6.48
N LEU A 312 -11.37 22.44 -6.23
CA LEU A 312 -11.80 21.04 -6.18
C LEU A 312 -11.30 20.43 -4.87
N GLY A 313 -12.19 19.78 -4.10
CA GLY A 313 -11.81 19.16 -2.83
C GLY A 313 -11.22 20.11 -1.76
N GLY A 314 -11.42 21.43 -1.90
CA GLY A 314 -10.78 22.44 -1.04
C GLY A 314 -9.36 22.84 -1.46
N LEU A 315 -8.88 22.34 -2.60
CA LEU A 315 -7.61 22.67 -3.22
C LEU A 315 -7.80 23.63 -4.40
N THR A 316 -6.82 24.51 -4.60
CA THR A 316 -6.82 25.44 -5.74
C THR A 316 -6.08 24.82 -6.92
N MET A 317 -6.74 24.64 -8.05
CA MET A 317 -6.15 24.09 -9.27
C MET A 317 -5.70 25.22 -10.20
N ASN A 318 -4.46 25.17 -10.70
CA ASN A 318 -3.90 26.16 -11.60
C ASN A 318 -3.18 25.50 -12.79
N ARG A 319 -2.90 26.29 -13.84
CA ARG A 319 -2.13 25.85 -15.03
C ARG A 319 -2.69 24.58 -15.67
N ALA A 320 -3.96 24.61 -16.04
CA ALA A 320 -4.58 23.45 -16.65
C ALA A 320 -3.93 23.09 -18.00
N TRP A 321 -3.90 21.81 -18.32
CA TRP A 321 -3.32 21.27 -19.54
C TRP A 321 -4.21 20.20 -20.17
N THR A 322 -4.17 20.08 -21.49
CA THR A 322 -5.00 19.15 -22.27
C THR A 322 -4.26 17.82 -22.47
N ILE A 323 -4.92 16.70 -22.17
CA ILE A 323 -4.31 15.36 -22.29
C ILE A 323 -5.02 14.50 -23.32
N ASN A 324 -6.32 14.27 -23.20
CA ASN A 324 -7.08 13.44 -24.13
C ASN A 324 -8.53 13.93 -24.20
N LEU A 325 -9.17 13.67 -25.34
CA LEU A 325 -10.54 14.06 -25.65
C LEU A 325 -11.15 12.92 -26.47
N GLU A 326 -12.35 12.49 -26.10
CA GLU A 326 -13.14 11.47 -26.79
C GLU A 326 -14.60 11.94 -26.91
N ILE A 327 -15.38 11.24 -27.74
CA ILE A 327 -16.82 11.49 -27.88
C ILE A 327 -17.60 10.27 -27.39
N ASP A 328 -18.56 10.49 -26.50
CA ASP A 328 -19.41 9.41 -26.03
C ASP A 328 -20.47 9.00 -27.06
N ASN A 329 -21.14 7.87 -26.79
CA ASN A 329 -22.16 7.30 -27.67
C ASN A 329 -23.38 8.22 -27.90
N THR A 330 -23.51 9.31 -27.14
CA THR A 330 -24.57 10.32 -27.33
C THR A 330 -24.11 11.53 -28.16
N GLY A 331 -22.84 11.56 -28.55
CA GLY A 331 -22.22 12.66 -29.29
C GLY A 331 -21.70 13.78 -28.39
N ASN A 332 -21.54 13.53 -27.08
CA ASN A 332 -21.04 14.53 -26.14
C ASN A 332 -19.52 14.35 -25.90
N PRO A 333 -18.75 15.44 -25.80
CA PRO A 333 -17.32 15.38 -25.54
C PRO A 333 -17.00 15.00 -24.09
N VAL A 334 -15.94 14.21 -23.92
CA VAL A 334 -15.37 13.75 -22.65
C VAL A 334 -13.86 13.92 -22.71
N GLY A 335 -13.23 14.54 -21.72
CA GLY A 335 -11.80 14.79 -21.75
C GLY A 335 -11.10 14.55 -20.42
N VAL A 336 -9.80 14.30 -20.49
CA VAL A 336 -8.89 14.30 -19.34
C VAL A 336 -7.96 15.51 -19.45
N LEU A 337 -7.85 16.22 -18.33
CA LEU A 337 -6.98 17.38 -18.15
C LEU A 337 -5.97 17.09 -17.03
N THR A 338 -4.89 17.88 -16.96
CA THR A 338 -4.10 18.02 -15.74
C THR A 338 -4.14 19.44 -15.20
N ALA A 339 -3.95 19.61 -13.89
CA ALA A 339 -3.73 20.91 -13.27
C ALA A 339 -2.82 20.76 -12.04
N ARG A 340 -2.09 21.83 -11.69
CA ARG A 340 -1.26 21.90 -10.48
C ARG A 340 -2.08 22.27 -9.26
N VAL A 341 -1.88 21.56 -8.16
CA VAL A 341 -2.40 21.95 -6.84
C VAL A 341 -1.57 23.12 -6.31
N ASN A 342 -2.24 24.22 -5.99
CA ASN A 342 -1.64 25.42 -5.38
C ASN A 342 -0.39 25.94 -6.14
N ASP A 343 -0.37 25.75 -7.47
CA ASP A 343 0.74 26.11 -8.37
C ASP A 343 2.06 25.32 -8.12
N SER A 344 1.99 24.21 -7.38
CA SER A 344 3.11 23.29 -7.14
C SER A 344 3.39 22.42 -8.36
N ASN A 345 4.62 22.38 -8.85
CA ASN A 345 5.03 21.45 -9.91
C ASN A 345 5.25 20.01 -9.41
N GLN A 346 5.16 19.77 -8.10
CA GLN A 346 5.30 18.44 -7.51
C GLN A 346 3.96 17.74 -7.29
N ASP A 347 2.84 18.43 -7.52
CA ASP A 347 1.50 17.90 -7.27
C ASP A 347 0.56 18.30 -8.41
N HIS A 348 0.44 17.40 -9.38
CA HIS A 348 -0.55 17.49 -10.45
C HIS A 348 -1.73 16.56 -10.16
N ARG A 349 -2.93 16.98 -10.57
CA ARG A 349 -4.14 16.15 -10.58
C ARG A 349 -4.59 15.86 -11.99
N PHE A 350 -5.01 14.63 -12.23
CA PHE A 350 -5.84 14.33 -13.39
C PHE A 350 -7.27 14.76 -13.09
N LEU A 351 -7.87 15.49 -14.03
CA LEU A 351 -9.27 15.93 -13.95
C LEU A 351 -10.05 15.29 -15.09
N TYR A 352 -11.20 14.71 -14.76
CA TYR A 352 -12.11 14.13 -15.74
C TYR A 352 -13.26 15.10 -16.01
N ALA A 353 -13.36 15.56 -17.27
CA ALA A 353 -14.32 16.55 -17.73
C ALA A 353 -15.33 15.90 -18.69
N ARG A 354 -16.63 16.01 -18.40
CA ARG A 354 -17.69 15.43 -19.24
C ARG A 354 -18.83 16.40 -19.47
N TYR A 355 -19.25 16.54 -20.72
CA TYR A 355 -20.42 17.34 -21.08
C TYR A 355 -21.71 16.50 -21.04
N ASP A 356 -22.76 16.98 -20.38
CA ASP A 356 -24.04 16.28 -20.28
C ASP A 356 -25.09 16.70 -21.35
N GLY A 357 -24.67 17.55 -22.31
CA GLY A 357 -25.56 18.19 -23.28
C GLY A 357 -26.01 19.60 -22.87
N GLN A 358 -25.72 20.04 -21.64
CA GLN A 358 -25.99 21.40 -21.14
C GLN A 358 -24.79 22.02 -20.42
N HIS A 359 -24.13 21.27 -19.54
CA HIS A 359 -23.04 21.74 -18.68
C HIS A 359 -21.84 20.79 -18.71
N TRP A 360 -20.66 21.36 -18.48
CA TRP A 360 -19.45 20.61 -18.20
C TRP A 360 -19.42 20.24 -16.72
N HIS A 361 -19.22 18.94 -16.45
CA HIS A 361 -18.92 18.41 -15.12
C HIS A 361 -17.44 18.07 -15.09
N VAL A 362 -16.70 18.65 -14.14
CA VAL A 362 -15.27 18.40 -13.97
C VAL A 362 -15.02 17.90 -12.56
N ASN A 363 -14.51 16.68 -12.45
CA ASN A 363 -14.19 16.02 -11.18
C ASN A 363 -12.69 15.70 -11.12
N GLU A 364 -12.11 15.70 -9.92
CA GLU A 364 -10.78 15.13 -9.72
C GLU A 364 -10.86 13.61 -9.92
N MET A 365 -9.98 13.08 -10.76
CA MET A 365 -9.93 11.66 -11.11
C MET A 365 -8.96 10.91 -10.19
N ALA A 366 -7.72 11.42 -10.10
CA ALA A 366 -6.65 10.88 -9.27
C ALA A 366 -5.47 11.87 -9.21
N GLN A 367 -4.50 11.61 -8.33
CA GLN A 367 -3.21 12.28 -8.39
C GLN A 367 -2.47 11.82 -9.64
N ALA A 368 -1.96 12.77 -10.42
CA ALA A 368 -1.04 12.48 -11.51
C ALA A 368 0.41 12.36 -11.00
N GLY A 369 0.68 12.97 -9.84
CA GLY A 369 1.99 12.98 -9.20
C GLY A 369 2.90 14.08 -9.73
N ALA A 370 4.21 13.80 -9.76
CA ALA A 370 5.22 14.79 -10.15
C ALA A 370 5.34 14.95 -11.68
N TYR A 371 6.28 15.80 -12.11
CA TYR A 371 6.67 15.87 -13.52
C TYR A 371 7.66 14.75 -13.89
N LEU A 372 7.72 14.39 -15.17
CA LEU A 372 8.67 13.42 -15.72
C LEU A 372 10.11 13.94 -15.73
N TYR A 373 10.31 15.23 -16.06
CA TYR A 373 11.62 15.88 -16.04
C TYR A 373 11.50 17.41 -15.90
N ALA A 374 12.48 18.03 -15.23
CA ALA A 374 12.36 19.40 -14.73
C ALA A 374 12.29 20.51 -15.80
N ALA A 375 12.73 20.25 -17.04
CA ALA A 375 12.71 21.28 -18.09
C ALA A 375 11.31 21.56 -18.64
N GLU A 376 10.42 20.56 -18.56
CA GLU A 376 9.00 20.67 -18.88
C GLU A 376 8.19 20.13 -17.68
N ASP A 377 8.15 20.94 -16.62
CA ASP A 377 7.66 20.56 -15.29
C ASP A 377 6.13 20.44 -15.16
N ASP A 378 5.43 20.40 -16.29
CA ASP A 378 3.99 20.09 -16.43
C ASP A 378 3.74 18.74 -17.13
N TYR A 379 4.80 18.04 -17.55
CA TYR A 379 4.69 16.77 -18.26
C TYR A 379 4.57 15.64 -17.24
N THR A 380 3.42 14.99 -17.15
CA THR A 380 3.17 13.86 -16.26
C THR A 380 3.19 12.53 -17.03
N GLY A 381 2.88 11.41 -16.36
CA GLY A 381 2.69 10.11 -16.99
C GLY A 381 1.57 10.05 -18.04
N LEU A 382 0.64 11.02 -18.02
CA LEU A 382 -0.55 11.12 -18.89
C LEU A 382 -1.61 10.02 -18.66
N ALA A 383 -2.76 10.18 -19.34
CA ALA A 383 -3.88 9.26 -19.30
C ALA A 383 -4.61 9.22 -20.66
N SER A 384 -5.33 8.14 -20.91
CA SER A 384 -6.17 7.91 -22.09
C SER A 384 -7.54 7.41 -21.65
N ILE A 385 -8.60 7.94 -22.25
CA ILE A 385 -9.96 7.40 -22.16
C ILE A 385 -10.06 6.22 -23.13
N ASP A 386 -10.87 5.20 -22.82
CA ASP A 386 -11.27 4.20 -23.82
C ASP A 386 -12.31 4.81 -24.77
N PRO A 387 -12.02 4.97 -26.08
CA PRO A 387 -12.96 5.61 -27.01
C PRO A 387 -14.29 4.85 -27.16
N ASN A 388 -14.31 3.54 -26.91
CA ASN A 388 -15.53 2.73 -27.00
C ASN A 388 -16.33 2.76 -25.68
N ASN A 389 -15.69 3.11 -24.56
CA ASN A 389 -16.33 3.24 -23.26
C ASN A 389 -15.72 4.39 -22.44
N PRO A 390 -16.26 5.62 -22.56
CA PRO A 390 -15.70 6.78 -21.86
C PRO A 390 -15.70 6.69 -20.33
N ASN A 391 -16.41 5.72 -19.75
CA ASN A 391 -16.39 5.44 -18.31
C ASN A 391 -15.13 4.67 -17.87
N VAL A 392 -14.26 4.28 -18.80
CA VAL A 392 -13.00 3.59 -18.56
C VAL A 392 -11.84 4.49 -18.95
N VAL A 393 -10.85 4.59 -18.07
CA VAL A 393 -9.61 5.34 -18.31
C VAL A 393 -8.40 4.48 -17.98
N TYR A 394 -7.28 4.80 -18.61
CA TYR A 394 -5.97 4.22 -18.34
C TYR A 394 -5.00 5.36 -18.09
N MET A 395 -4.40 5.41 -16.90
CA MET A 395 -3.49 6.49 -16.53
C MET A 395 -2.15 5.96 -16.06
N SER A 396 -1.12 6.79 -16.20
CA SER A 396 0.21 6.57 -15.68
C SER A 396 0.52 7.58 -14.57
N SER A 397 0.94 7.10 -13.41
CA SER A 397 1.32 7.93 -12.26
C SER A 397 2.39 7.27 -11.40
N ASP A 398 3.19 8.09 -10.71
CA ASP A 398 4.07 7.69 -9.61
C ASP A 398 3.35 7.72 -8.24
N ILE A 399 2.03 7.83 -8.24
CA ILE A 399 1.14 7.72 -7.08
C ILE A 399 0.08 6.65 -7.37
N ASP A 400 -0.10 5.70 -6.45
CA ASP A 400 -1.11 4.67 -6.55
C ASP A 400 -2.51 5.23 -6.25
N PRO A 401 -3.46 5.19 -7.18
CA PRO A 401 -4.78 5.80 -7.00
C PRO A 401 -5.72 4.98 -6.10
N ARG A 402 -5.31 3.79 -5.65
CA ARG A 402 -6.12 2.96 -4.74
C ARG A 402 -5.99 3.43 -3.29
N ASP A 403 -4.83 3.97 -2.93
CA ASP A 403 -4.51 4.36 -1.55
C ASP A 403 -3.64 5.64 -1.41
N ASP A 404 -3.39 6.35 -2.50
CA ASP A 404 -2.56 7.57 -2.59
C ASP A 404 -1.09 7.38 -2.17
N SER A 405 -0.58 6.14 -2.16
CA SER A 405 0.82 5.86 -1.84
C SER A 405 1.76 6.16 -3.02
N ALA A 406 2.96 6.68 -2.73
CA ALA A 406 3.96 6.91 -3.78
C ALA A 406 4.60 5.60 -4.24
N THR A 407 4.80 5.45 -5.55
CA THR A 407 5.52 4.34 -6.17
C THR A 407 6.93 4.76 -6.55
N SER A 408 7.83 3.79 -6.73
CA SER A 408 9.23 4.06 -7.13
C SER A 408 9.37 4.35 -8.63
N LYS A 409 8.34 4.02 -9.41
CA LYS A 409 8.24 4.10 -10.87
C LYS A 409 6.85 4.50 -11.28
N TYR A 410 6.73 5.15 -12.43
CA TYR A 410 5.41 5.37 -13.04
C TYR A 410 4.77 4.02 -13.38
N GLU A 411 3.58 3.78 -12.84
CA GLU A 411 2.78 2.59 -13.07
C GLU A 411 1.50 2.93 -13.82
N LEU A 412 0.96 1.95 -14.55
CA LEU A 412 -0.31 2.07 -15.25
C LEU A 412 -1.47 1.54 -14.41
N TYR A 413 -2.57 2.28 -14.41
CA TYR A 413 -3.80 1.92 -13.71
C TYR A 413 -5.00 2.06 -14.65
N LYS A 414 -5.92 1.09 -14.56
CA LYS A 414 -7.25 1.15 -15.17
C LYS A 414 -8.24 1.68 -14.14
N GLY A 415 -8.95 2.74 -14.49
CA GLY A 415 -10.04 3.32 -13.70
C GLY A 415 -11.38 3.08 -14.35
N VAL A 416 -12.39 2.76 -13.55
CA VAL A 416 -13.79 2.65 -13.99
C VAL A 416 -14.68 3.57 -13.14
N THR A 417 -15.50 4.39 -13.78
CA THR A 417 -16.52 5.22 -13.13
C THR A 417 -17.93 4.82 -13.56
N THR A 418 -18.92 5.06 -12.72
CA THR A 418 -20.36 4.90 -13.03
C THR A 418 -21.16 6.18 -12.80
N ASP A 419 -20.50 7.26 -12.35
CA ASP A 419 -21.13 8.47 -11.82
C ASP A 419 -20.55 9.76 -12.42
N PHE A 420 -20.19 9.73 -13.71
CA PHE A 420 -19.60 10.87 -14.43
C PHE A 420 -18.24 11.30 -13.86
N GLY A 421 -17.46 10.34 -13.34
CA GLY A 421 -16.11 10.55 -12.83
C GLY A 421 -16.06 11.16 -11.44
N ALA A 422 -17.17 11.19 -10.70
CA ALA A 422 -17.19 11.65 -9.31
C ALA A 422 -16.54 10.62 -8.36
N SER A 423 -16.58 9.34 -8.71
CA SER A 423 -15.83 8.27 -8.06
C SER A 423 -15.30 7.25 -9.07
N TRP A 424 -14.23 6.56 -8.67
CA TRP A 424 -13.48 5.61 -9.50
C TRP A 424 -13.14 4.34 -8.73
N THR A 425 -13.22 3.21 -9.42
CA THR A 425 -12.62 1.94 -9.00
C THR A 425 -11.35 1.70 -9.80
N TRP A 426 -10.24 1.44 -9.11
CA TRP A 426 -8.92 1.32 -9.72
C TRP A 426 -8.35 -0.11 -9.63
N SER A 427 -7.75 -0.57 -10.73
CA SER A 427 -6.98 -1.81 -10.81
C SER A 427 -5.63 -1.55 -11.49
N PRO A 428 -4.50 -2.10 -11.00
CA PRO A 428 -3.22 -1.93 -11.66
C PRO A 428 -3.18 -2.68 -13.00
N ILE A 429 -2.57 -2.07 -14.00
CA ILE A 429 -2.13 -2.72 -15.25
C ILE A 429 -0.66 -3.11 -15.14
N THR A 430 0.15 -2.30 -14.47
CA THR A 430 1.52 -2.62 -14.08
C THR A 430 1.71 -2.38 -12.59
N GLU A 431 2.57 -3.16 -11.92
CA GLU A 431 2.88 -3.00 -10.50
C GLU A 431 4.28 -3.52 -10.17
N ASN A 432 4.95 -2.91 -9.19
CA ASN A 432 6.30 -3.27 -8.75
C ASN A 432 7.34 -3.25 -9.89
N SER A 433 7.18 -2.31 -10.83
CA SER A 433 8.05 -2.15 -11.98
C SER A 433 9.45 -1.69 -11.59
N THR A 434 10.45 -2.16 -12.33
CA THR A 434 11.84 -1.69 -12.21
C THR A 434 12.13 -0.51 -13.14
N ILE A 435 11.20 -0.21 -14.06
CA ILE A 435 11.29 0.82 -15.09
C ILE A 435 9.94 1.53 -15.25
N ASP A 436 9.96 2.75 -15.76
CA ASP A 436 8.76 3.59 -15.87
C ASP A 436 7.84 3.13 -17.01
N ASN A 437 6.53 3.19 -16.77
CA ASN A 437 5.46 2.93 -17.74
C ASN A 437 4.64 4.20 -17.94
N ILE A 438 4.79 4.88 -19.08
CA ILE A 438 4.25 6.22 -19.31
C ILE A 438 3.51 6.36 -20.64
N ARG A 439 2.69 7.40 -20.74
CA ARG A 439 1.99 7.85 -21.94
C ARG A 439 1.12 6.79 -22.61
N PRO A 440 0.16 6.19 -21.87
CA PRO A 440 -0.75 5.22 -22.46
C PRO A 440 -1.60 5.83 -23.59
N VAL A 441 -1.91 5.01 -24.59
CA VAL A 441 -2.81 5.34 -25.71
C VAL A 441 -3.75 4.16 -25.93
N VAL A 442 -5.04 4.44 -26.05
CA VAL A 442 -6.08 3.45 -26.32
C VAL A 442 -6.73 3.78 -27.67
N PRO A 443 -6.32 3.13 -28.78
CA PRO A 443 -6.96 3.32 -30.07
C PRO A 443 -8.38 2.74 -30.08
N GLU A 444 -9.29 3.40 -30.81
CA GLU A 444 -10.62 2.84 -31.06
C GLU A 444 -10.52 1.49 -31.80
N TRP A 445 -11.21 0.46 -31.31
CA TRP A 445 -11.27 -0.86 -31.95
C TRP A 445 -12.71 -1.35 -32.15
N ASN A 446 -13.42 -1.65 -31.06
CA ASN A 446 -14.87 -1.90 -31.02
C ASN A 446 -15.34 -2.03 -29.56
N GLY A 447 -16.65 -2.02 -29.32
CA GLY A 447 -17.24 -2.17 -27.98
C GLY A 447 -17.03 -3.53 -27.27
N GLN A 448 -16.24 -4.44 -27.84
CA GLN A 448 -15.94 -5.76 -27.26
C GLN A 448 -14.44 -5.98 -27.02
N ASN A 449 -13.55 -5.15 -27.57
CA ASN A 449 -12.12 -5.36 -27.50
C ASN A 449 -11.41 -4.02 -27.30
N THR A 450 -10.44 -4.02 -26.40
CA THR A 450 -9.60 -2.85 -26.11
C THR A 450 -8.15 -3.23 -26.38
N ALA A 451 -7.39 -2.34 -26.99
CA ALA A 451 -5.93 -2.43 -27.04
C ALA A 451 -5.36 -1.21 -26.31
N ILE A 452 -4.29 -1.40 -25.55
CA ILE A 452 -3.53 -0.30 -24.95
C ILE A 452 -2.08 -0.44 -25.37
N THR A 453 -1.47 0.68 -25.75
CA THR A 453 -0.02 0.77 -25.99
C THR A 453 0.58 1.91 -25.19
N TRP A 454 1.82 1.75 -24.73
CA TRP A 454 2.51 2.74 -23.90
C TRP A 454 4.03 2.65 -24.06
N LEU A 455 4.73 3.61 -23.47
CA LEU A 455 6.19 3.68 -23.43
C LEU A 455 6.71 3.06 -22.14
N ARG A 456 7.59 2.07 -22.25
CA ARG A 456 8.20 1.38 -21.10
C ARG A 456 9.72 1.56 -21.14
N GLY A 457 10.31 2.26 -20.17
CA GLY A 457 11.76 2.48 -20.11
C GLY A 457 12.16 3.85 -19.56
N ASN A 458 13.33 4.35 -19.98
CA ASN A 458 13.88 5.61 -19.48
C ASN A 458 13.54 6.76 -20.42
N TYR A 459 12.68 7.67 -19.99
CA TYR A 459 12.35 8.89 -20.73
C TYR A 459 12.98 10.10 -20.03
N ASN A 460 14.08 10.63 -20.57
CA ASN A 460 14.80 11.75 -19.95
C ASN A 460 14.32 13.13 -20.45
N SER A 461 13.93 13.21 -21.73
CA SER A 461 13.30 14.37 -22.34
C SER A 461 12.66 13.99 -23.69
N TYR A 462 11.89 14.92 -24.26
CA TYR A 462 11.33 14.83 -25.62
C TYR A 462 12.36 14.71 -26.75
N THR A 463 13.66 14.80 -26.46
CA THR A 463 14.77 14.59 -27.41
C THR A 463 15.74 13.49 -26.96
N ASN A 464 15.47 12.81 -25.85
CA ASN A 464 16.36 11.81 -25.26
C ASN A 464 15.59 10.75 -24.46
N TRP A 465 15.46 9.56 -25.04
CA TRP A 465 14.76 8.44 -24.44
C TRP A 465 15.45 7.12 -24.81
N ASP A 466 15.16 6.11 -24.00
CA ASP A 466 15.42 4.70 -24.27
C ASP A 466 14.21 3.92 -23.75
N THR A 467 13.16 3.90 -24.55
CA THR A 467 11.84 3.35 -24.23
C THR A 467 11.42 2.31 -25.27
N GLU A 468 10.89 1.21 -24.79
CA GLU A 468 10.17 0.26 -25.63
C GLU A 468 8.74 0.76 -25.89
N VAL A 469 8.22 0.51 -27.08
CA VAL A 469 6.78 0.58 -27.35
C VAL A 469 6.20 -0.79 -27.08
N VAL A 470 5.32 -0.87 -26.07
CA VAL A 470 4.70 -2.12 -25.62
C VAL A 470 3.18 -2.00 -25.61
N GLY A 471 2.47 -3.12 -25.45
CA GLY A 471 1.02 -3.11 -25.36
C GLY A 471 0.39 -4.38 -24.80
N LEU A 472 -0.91 -4.28 -24.56
CA LEU A 472 -1.82 -5.35 -24.14
C LEU A 472 -3.10 -5.31 -24.99
N THR A 473 -3.78 -6.46 -25.05
CA THR A 473 -5.14 -6.56 -25.56
C THR A 473 -6.06 -7.08 -24.47
N PHE A 474 -7.24 -6.51 -24.37
CA PHE A 474 -8.33 -6.98 -23.53
C PHE A 474 -9.50 -7.41 -24.42
N ALA A 475 -9.94 -8.66 -24.33
CA ALA A 475 -11.11 -9.20 -25.02
C ALA A 475 -12.37 -9.14 -24.15
N ALA A 476 -13.56 -9.23 -24.75
CA ALA A 476 -14.83 -9.31 -24.01
C ALA A 476 -14.94 -10.54 -23.07
N SER A 477 -14.08 -11.54 -23.26
CA SER A 477 -13.93 -12.71 -22.39
C SER A 477 -12.87 -12.54 -21.30
N ASP A 478 -12.14 -11.43 -21.29
CA ASP A 478 -11.17 -11.16 -20.25
C ASP A 478 -11.88 -10.70 -18.99
N PRO A 479 -11.35 -11.03 -17.81
CA PRO A 479 -11.86 -10.56 -16.52
C PRO A 479 -12.26 -9.08 -16.54
N LYS A 480 -13.55 -8.81 -16.39
CA LYS A 480 -14.11 -7.47 -16.23
C LYS A 480 -14.46 -7.20 -14.78
N SER A 481 -14.50 -5.92 -14.42
CA SER A 481 -15.17 -5.47 -13.20
C SER A 481 -16.63 -5.16 -13.54
N LEU A 482 -17.55 -5.90 -12.93
CA LEU A 482 -18.98 -5.85 -13.20
C LEU A 482 -19.76 -5.42 -11.97
N LEU A 483 -20.74 -4.53 -12.14
CA LEU A 483 -21.66 -4.13 -11.09
C LEU A 483 -23.01 -4.85 -11.28
N TRP A 484 -23.53 -5.48 -10.23
CA TRP A 484 -24.84 -6.10 -10.26
C TRP A 484 -25.94 -5.05 -10.41
N GLN A 485 -26.71 -5.13 -11.49
CA GLN A 485 -27.89 -4.28 -11.71
C GLN A 485 -29.18 -5.03 -11.38
N GLY A 486 -29.25 -6.31 -11.75
CA GLY A 486 -30.51 -7.05 -11.83
C GLY A 486 -31.46 -6.47 -12.90
N GLY A 487 -32.09 -7.30 -13.73
CA GLY A 487 -32.99 -6.81 -14.78
C GLY A 487 -33.33 -7.78 -15.92
N GLY A 488 -33.81 -7.25 -17.05
CA GLY A 488 -34.13 -8.08 -18.21
C GLY A 488 -35.23 -9.14 -17.96
N THR A 489 -35.11 -10.32 -18.60
CA THR A 489 -36.12 -11.39 -18.52
C THR A 489 -36.02 -12.28 -17.29
N SER A 490 -34.83 -12.33 -16.66
CA SER A 490 -34.52 -13.14 -15.48
C SER A 490 -33.83 -12.27 -14.42
N PRO A 491 -34.55 -11.32 -13.81
CA PRO A 491 -33.95 -10.17 -13.12
C PRO A 491 -33.12 -10.46 -11.89
N ASN A 492 -33.27 -11.64 -11.31
CA ASN A 492 -32.55 -12.07 -10.14
C ASN A 492 -31.49 -13.13 -10.43
N THR A 493 -31.22 -13.50 -11.68
CA THR A 493 -30.37 -14.66 -11.99
C THR A 493 -28.91 -14.28 -12.20
N TRP A 494 -28.00 -14.90 -11.45
CA TRP A 494 -26.57 -14.89 -11.72
C TRP A 494 -26.22 -16.21 -12.43
N ASP A 495 -25.87 -16.11 -13.70
CA ASP A 495 -25.48 -17.21 -14.57
C ASP A 495 -24.28 -16.80 -15.46
N VAL A 496 -23.58 -17.80 -15.98
CA VAL A 496 -22.38 -17.59 -16.81
C VAL A 496 -22.78 -17.43 -18.27
N GLY A 497 -22.58 -16.24 -18.84
CA GLY A 497 -22.72 -15.93 -20.25
C GLY A 497 -24.17 -15.94 -20.79
N VAL A 498 -25.18 -15.76 -19.94
CA VAL A 498 -26.60 -15.86 -20.36
C VAL A 498 -27.41 -14.60 -20.07
N SER A 499 -27.51 -14.17 -18.82
CA SER A 499 -28.38 -13.07 -18.39
C SER A 499 -27.62 -11.76 -18.32
N SER A 500 -28.13 -10.71 -18.96
CA SER A 500 -27.56 -9.36 -18.98
C SER A 500 -27.93 -8.55 -17.73
N ASN A 501 -27.59 -9.10 -16.56
CA ASN A 501 -27.90 -8.54 -15.23
C ASN A 501 -26.75 -7.71 -14.64
N TRP A 502 -25.67 -7.56 -15.40
CA TRP A 502 -24.45 -6.90 -14.99
C TRP A 502 -24.27 -5.60 -15.75
N ASP A 503 -23.58 -4.64 -15.14
CA ASP A 503 -23.14 -3.40 -15.75
C ASP A 503 -21.62 -3.38 -15.82
N SER A 504 -21.09 -3.06 -17.00
CA SER A 504 -19.67 -2.83 -17.23
C SER A 504 -19.47 -1.38 -17.63
N GLY A 505 -19.24 -0.51 -16.64
CA GLY A 505 -19.03 0.92 -16.86
C GLY A 505 -20.21 1.59 -17.57
N GLY A 506 -21.43 1.43 -17.06
CA GLY A 506 -22.66 2.06 -17.57
C GLY A 506 -23.33 1.35 -18.75
N THR A 507 -22.79 0.20 -19.18
CA THR A 507 -23.37 -0.63 -20.25
C THR A 507 -23.77 -2.00 -19.72
N SER A 508 -24.98 -2.46 -20.06
CA SER A 508 -25.45 -3.81 -19.71
C SER A 508 -24.58 -4.89 -20.34
N ASP A 509 -24.15 -5.85 -19.53
CA ASP A 509 -23.20 -6.91 -19.89
C ASP A 509 -23.58 -8.27 -19.26
N LEU A 510 -22.88 -9.31 -19.68
CA LEU A 510 -22.97 -10.69 -19.19
C LEU A 510 -21.80 -10.98 -18.24
N TYR A 511 -22.04 -11.85 -17.25
CA TYR A 511 -20.98 -12.36 -16.38
C TYR A 511 -20.27 -13.57 -17.01
N HIS A 512 -18.95 -13.61 -16.88
CA HIS A 512 -18.10 -14.76 -17.17
C HIS A 512 -17.25 -15.13 -15.96
N ASP A 513 -16.92 -16.43 -15.83
CA ASP A 513 -15.98 -16.86 -14.80
C ASP A 513 -14.63 -16.16 -15.02
N GLY A 514 -14.03 -15.68 -13.92
CA GLY A 514 -12.87 -14.79 -13.97
C GLY A 514 -13.20 -13.31 -13.85
N ASP A 515 -14.45 -12.88 -14.00
CA ASP A 515 -14.82 -11.47 -13.74
C ASP A 515 -14.75 -11.14 -12.24
N GLU A 516 -14.41 -9.90 -11.91
CA GLU A 516 -14.68 -9.31 -10.61
C GLU A 516 -16.09 -8.75 -10.57
N VAL A 517 -16.83 -8.98 -9.49
CA VAL A 517 -18.21 -8.54 -9.36
C VAL A 517 -18.43 -7.72 -8.10
N ALA A 518 -19.23 -6.68 -8.22
CA ALA A 518 -19.64 -5.80 -7.13
C ALA A 518 -21.16 -5.74 -7.02
N PHE A 519 -21.65 -5.48 -5.81
CA PHE A 519 -23.06 -5.32 -5.47
C PHE A 519 -23.22 -4.04 -4.63
N ASP A 520 -24.10 -3.13 -5.01
CA ASP A 520 -24.38 -1.89 -4.28
C ASP A 520 -25.88 -1.63 -4.12
N ASP A 521 -26.27 -0.48 -3.57
CA ASP A 521 -27.69 -0.15 -3.35
C ASP A 521 -28.43 0.28 -4.64
N SER A 522 -27.75 0.42 -5.78
CA SER A 522 -28.35 0.89 -7.05
C SER A 522 -29.14 -0.17 -7.82
N ALA A 523 -28.96 -1.45 -7.49
CA ALA A 523 -29.60 -2.57 -8.18
C ALA A 523 -31.13 -2.54 -8.11
N SER A 524 -31.79 -3.07 -9.13
CA SER A 524 -33.25 -3.20 -9.18
C SER A 524 -33.78 -4.38 -8.33
N THR A 525 -32.91 -5.32 -7.97
CA THR A 525 -33.24 -6.43 -7.07
C THR A 525 -32.03 -6.88 -6.26
N TYR A 526 -32.29 -7.21 -5.00
CA TYR A 526 -31.30 -7.65 -4.02
C TYR A 526 -31.41 -9.16 -3.70
N ALA A 527 -32.45 -9.83 -4.24
CA ALA A 527 -32.51 -11.28 -4.26
C ALA A 527 -31.71 -11.78 -5.45
N VAL A 528 -30.65 -12.57 -5.23
CA VAL A 528 -29.76 -13.07 -6.27
C VAL A 528 -29.80 -14.61 -6.25
N HIS A 529 -30.08 -15.21 -7.40
CA HIS A 529 -30.19 -16.64 -7.59
C HIS A 529 -29.09 -17.14 -8.51
N LEU A 530 -28.14 -17.89 -7.97
CA LEU A 530 -27.06 -18.51 -8.72
C LEU A 530 -27.61 -19.77 -9.41
N ALA A 531 -27.83 -19.69 -10.73
CA ALA A 531 -28.43 -20.79 -11.51
C ALA A 531 -27.49 -22.01 -11.63
N GLY A 532 -26.18 -21.79 -11.49
CA GLY A 532 -25.12 -22.78 -11.42
C GLY A 532 -23.93 -22.20 -10.65
N PRO A 533 -22.89 -23.01 -10.35
CA PRO A 533 -21.68 -22.49 -9.73
C PRO A 533 -21.06 -21.39 -10.60
N VAL A 534 -20.55 -20.34 -9.95
CA VAL A 534 -19.86 -19.21 -10.58
C VAL A 534 -18.48 -19.08 -9.97
N ALA A 535 -17.48 -18.66 -10.74
CA ALA A 535 -16.09 -18.56 -10.30
C ALA A 535 -15.49 -17.16 -10.58
N PRO A 536 -15.95 -16.11 -9.86
CA PRO A 536 -15.44 -14.76 -10.05
C PRO A 536 -14.01 -14.62 -9.48
N MET A 537 -13.25 -13.63 -9.98
CA MET A 537 -11.95 -13.28 -9.39
C MET A 537 -12.10 -12.47 -8.08
N GLY A 538 -13.28 -11.90 -7.85
CA GLY A 538 -13.60 -11.20 -6.62
C GLY A 538 -15.09 -10.93 -6.52
N VAL A 539 -15.60 -10.92 -5.30
CA VAL A 539 -16.98 -10.55 -4.98
C VAL A 539 -16.96 -9.47 -3.92
N ALA A 540 -17.49 -8.28 -4.23
CA ALA A 540 -17.55 -7.15 -3.31
C ALA A 540 -19.00 -6.73 -3.05
N PHE A 541 -19.36 -6.57 -1.79
CA PHE A 541 -20.66 -6.04 -1.36
C PHE A 541 -20.45 -4.66 -0.74
N ASN A 542 -20.86 -3.62 -1.46
CA ASN A 542 -20.78 -2.20 -1.09
C ASN A 542 -22.12 -1.63 -0.61
N ASN A 543 -23.17 -2.46 -0.51
CA ASN A 543 -24.49 -2.06 -0.02
C ASN A 543 -24.43 -1.51 1.39
N THR A 544 -25.11 -0.39 1.62
CA THR A 544 -25.12 0.31 2.91
C THR A 544 -26.47 0.24 3.61
N VAL A 545 -27.54 0.09 2.84
CA VAL A 545 -28.92 0.07 3.36
C VAL A 545 -29.64 -1.22 2.99
N GLU A 546 -29.51 -1.67 1.75
CA GLU A 546 -30.31 -2.77 1.23
C GLU A 546 -29.71 -4.13 1.62
N GLU A 547 -30.55 -5.16 1.72
CA GLU A 547 -30.10 -6.51 2.07
C GLU A 547 -30.01 -7.40 0.83
N TYR A 548 -28.80 -7.88 0.52
CA TYR A 548 -28.61 -8.89 -0.51
C TYR A 548 -28.85 -10.30 0.04
N THR A 549 -29.65 -11.11 -0.66
CA THR A 549 -29.84 -12.53 -0.32
C THR A 549 -29.47 -13.40 -1.51
N LEU A 550 -28.42 -14.22 -1.37
CA LEU A 550 -27.92 -15.14 -2.38
C LEU A 550 -28.49 -16.54 -2.15
N THR A 551 -29.08 -17.14 -3.19
CA THR A 551 -29.67 -18.48 -3.18
C THR A 551 -29.18 -19.32 -4.36
N GLY A 552 -29.45 -20.63 -4.34
CA GLY A 552 -29.09 -21.52 -5.45
C GLY A 552 -27.73 -22.19 -5.26
N ALA A 553 -26.92 -22.19 -6.32
CA ALA A 553 -25.57 -22.75 -6.30
C ALA A 553 -24.56 -21.88 -5.50
N GLY A 554 -23.36 -22.40 -5.30
CA GLY A 554 -22.28 -21.73 -4.53
C GLY A 554 -21.33 -20.89 -5.39
N ILE A 555 -20.65 -19.95 -4.75
CA ILE A 555 -19.52 -19.19 -5.30
C ILE A 555 -18.24 -20.03 -5.17
N ALA A 556 -17.52 -20.20 -6.26
CA ALA A 556 -16.29 -20.97 -6.38
C ALA A 556 -15.13 -20.10 -6.90
N GLY A 557 -14.00 -20.73 -7.23
CA GLY A 557 -12.84 -20.04 -7.82
C GLY A 557 -11.86 -19.47 -6.78
N PRO A 558 -10.81 -18.78 -7.24
CA PRO A 558 -9.78 -18.26 -6.35
C PRO A 558 -10.14 -16.92 -5.69
N GLY A 559 -11.28 -16.31 -6.06
CA GLY A 559 -11.62 -14.95 -5.69
C GLY A 559 -11.95 -14.74 -4.22
N ASN A 560 -11.69 -13.52 -3.76
CA ASN A 560 -12.02 -13.07 -2.42
C ASN A 560 -13.50 -12.69 -2.33
N LEU A 561 -14.11 -12.88 -1.16
CA LEU A 561 -15.42 -12.33 -0.82
C LEU A 561 -15.24 -11.19 0.19
N ARG A 562 -15.71 -10.00 -0.15
CA ARG A 562 -15.56 -8.80 0.68
C ARG A 562 -16.92 -8.15 0.95
N VAL A 563 -17.22 -7.92 2.22
CA VAL A 563 -18.35 -7.06 2.65
C VAL A 563 -17.74 -5.75 3.14
N LEU A 564 -17.99 -4.69 2.36
CA LEU A 564 -17.34 -3.38 2.47
C LEU A 564 -18.34 -2.31 2.93
N GLY A 565 -19.60 -2.43 2.52
CA GLY A 565 -20.68 -1.54 2.92
C GLY A 565 -21.29 -1.90 4.28
N GLY A 566 -22.04 -0.97 4.88
CA GLY A 566 -22.67 -1.16 6.20
C GLY A 566 -23.93 -2.04 6.22
N GLY A 567 -24.38 -2.52 5.06
CA GLY A 567 -25.60 -3.31 4.90
C GLY A 567 -25.44 -4.79 5.29
N ARG A 568 -26.51 -5.57 5.08
CA ARG A 568 -26.54 -7.01 5.36
C ARG A 568 -26.47 -7.83 4.07
N VAL A 569 -25.71 -8.92 4.09
CA VAL A 569 -25.56 -9.88 2.99
C VAL A 569 -25.83 -11.27 3.54
N VAL A 570 -26.82 -11.96 2.99
CA VAL A 570 -27.23 -13.30 3.41
C VAL A 570 -26.83 -14.31 2.35
N LEU A 571 -25.93 -15.22 2.70
CA LEU A 571 -25.69 -16.44 1.94
C LEU A 571 -26.70 -17.50 2.41
N ALA A 572 -27.71 -17.74 1.59
CA ALA A 572 -28.72 -18.77 1.76
C ALA A 572 -28.64 -19.83 0.64
N ASN A 573 -27.46 -19.93 0.02
CA ASN A 573 -27.11 -20.95 -0.96
C ASN A 573 -26.38 -22.13 -0.27
N GLY A 574 -25.98 -23.14 -1.05
CA GLY A 574 -25.21 -24.27 -0.52
C GLY A 574 -23.78 -23.89 -0.10
N ALA A 575 -22.87 -24.86 -0.11
CA ALA A 575 -21.45 -24.61 0.15
C ALA A 575 -20.84 -23.64 -0.88
N ASN A 576 -20.06 -22.68 -0.40
CA ASN A 576 -19.26 -21.76 -1.22
C ASN A 576 -17.78 -22.19 -1.15
N PRO A 577 -17.27 -22.94 -2.14
CA PRO A 577 -15.92 -23.52 -2.11
C PRO A 577 -14.81 -22.60 -2.62
N TYR A 578 -15.05 -21.30 -2.80
CA TYR A 578 -14.00 -20.37 -3.20
C TYR A 578 -12.82 -20.39 -2.24
N THR A 579 -11.60 -20.24 -2.74
CA THR A 579 -10.37 -20.37 -1.94
C THR A 579 -9.78 -19.03 -1.49
N GLY A 580 -10.26 -17.92 -2.06
CA GLY A 580 -9.86 -16.59 -1.64
C GLY A 580 -10.35 -16.26 -0.23
N THR A 581 -9.81 -15.17 0.32
CA THR A 581 -10.14 -14.73 1.68
C THR A 581 -11.57 -14.23 1.78
N THR A 582 -12.17 -14.39 2.95
CA THR A 582 -13.44 -13.72 3.28
C THR A 582 -13.14 -12.57 4.22
N SER A 583 -13.58 -11.37 3.88
CA SER A 583 -13.39 -10.17 4.71
C SER A 583 -14.72 -9.46 4.96
N VAL A 584 -15.11 -9.33 6.21
CA VAL A 584 -16.24 -8.50 6.66
C VAL A 584 -15.65 -7.26 7.29
N ILE A 585 -15.54 -6.19 6.49
CA ILE A 585 -14.91 -4.93 6.92
C ILE A 585 -15.93 -4.05 7.64
N ARG A 586 -17.15 -3.98 7.10
CA ARG A 586 -18.31 -3.28 7.67
C ARG A 586 -19.57 -4.10 7.42
N GLY A 587 -20.61 -3.86 8.20
CA GLY A 587 -21.92 -4.49 7.99
C GLY A 587 -21.95 -5.96 8.43
N THR A 588 -22.85 -6.75 7.85
CA THR A 588 -23.09 -8.13 8.28
C THR A 588 -23.04 -9.12 7.11
N LEU A 589 -22.19 -10.13 7.21
CA LEU A 589 -22.28 -11.35 6.40
C LEU A 589 -23.02 -12.42 7.21
N ALA A 590 -24.19 -12.84 6.76
CA ALA A 590 -25.01 -13.85 7.40
C ALA A 590 -25.01 -15.17 6.62
N LEU A 591 -24.86 -16.29 7.31
CA LEU A 591 -25.03 -17.64 6.76
C LEU A 591 -26.37 -18.20 7.22
N SER A 592 -27.18 -18.68 6.27
CA SER A 592 -28.51 -19.24 6.53
C SER A 592 -28.62 -20.65 5.97
N GLY A 593 -29.21 -21.57 6.76
CA GLY A 593 -29.39 -22.97 6.37
C GLY A 593 -28.05 -23.66 6.10
N ASP A 594 -27.93 -24.35 4.97
CA ASP A 594 -26.74 -25.16 4.63
C ASP A 594 -25.56 -24.35 4.05
N ALA A 595 -25.62 -23.02 4.10
CA ALA A 595 -24.54 -22.16 3.63
C ALA A 595 -23.26 -22.38 4.44
N GLN A 596 -22.13 -22.47 3.74
CA GLN A 596 -20.79 -22.69 4.32
C GLN A 596 -19.74 -21.91 3.53
N LEU A 597 -18.69 -21.45 4.22
CA LEU A 597 -17.50 -20.84 3.63
C LEU A 597 -16.38 -21.89 3.53
N ALA A 598 -16.62 -22.95 2.74
CA ALA A 598 -15.90 -24.22 2.86
C ALA A 598 -14.49 -24.22 2.25
N GLY A 599 -14.19 -23.32 1.30
CA GLY A 599 -12.91 -23.29 0.59
C GLY A 599 -11.89 -22.28 1.11
N THR A 600 -12.34 -21.23 1.81
CA THR A 600 -11.45 -20.17 2.30
C THR A 600 -10.55 -20.70 3.42
N SER A 601 -9.27 -20.37 3.36
CA SER A 601 -8.33 -20.60 4.47
C SER A 601 -8.41 -19.52 5.54
N GLN A 602 -8.98 -18.35 5.23
CA GLN A 602 -8.99 -17.20 6.12
C GLN A 602 -10.32 -16.43 6.09
N ILE A 603 -10.83 -16.12 7.28
CA ILE A 603 -11.98 -15.24 7.49
C ILE A 603 -11.52 -14.09 8.36
N ALA A 604 -11.66 -12.85 7.89
CA ALA A 604 -11.34 -11.65 8.65
C ALA A 604 -12.61 -10.87 8.95
N ILE A 605 -12.85 -10.57 10.21
CA ILE A 605 -13.97 -9.80 10.72
C ILE A 605 -13.36 -8.56 11.37
N ALA A 606 -13.42 -7.41 10.70
CA ALA A 606 -12.90 -6.15 11.23
C ALA A 606 -13.80 -5.63 12.37
N ALA A 607 -13.35 -4.61 13.10
CA ALA A 607 -14.04 -4.08 14.28
C ALA A 607 -15.53 -3.72 14.06
N ASP A 608 -15.86 -3.18 12.88
CA ASP A 608 -17.24 -2.81 12.50
C ASP A 608 -17.97 -3.90 11.70
N GLY A 609 -17.37 -5.09 11.57
CA GLY A 609 -17.89 -6.22 10.83
C GLY A 609 -18.60 -7.24 11.72
N VAL A 610 -19.62 -7.89 11.16
CA VAL A 610 -20.38 -8.96 11.82
C VAL A 610 -20.44 -10.20 10.92
N LEU A 611 -19.99 -11.34 11.42
CA LEU A 611 -20.30 -12.65 10.84
C LEU A 611 -21.45 -13.30 11.61
N ASP A 612 -22.63 -13.38 11.01
CA ASP A 612 -23.82 -13.96 11.63
C ASP A 612 -24.04 -15.40 11.14
N VAL A 613 -23.87 -16.36 12.04
CA VAL A 613 -24.05 -17.79 11.78
C VAL A 613 -25.18 -18.38 12.63
N SER A 614 -25.99 -17.53 13.24
CA SER A 614 -27.08 -17.93 14.14
C SER A 614 -28.19 -18.71 13.41
N ASP A 615 -28.38 -18.43 12.13
CA ASP A 615 -29.35 -19.12 11.24
C ASP A 615 -28.71 -20.23 10.37
N ALA A 616 -27.41 -20.49 10.52
CA ALA A 616 -26.75 -21.61 9.84
C ALA A 616 -27.28 -22.96 10.36
N SER A 617 -27.10 -24.05 9.62
CA SER A 617 -27.59 -25.38 10.00
C SER A 617 -27.10 -25.77 11.41
N ASN A 618 -28.06 -25.97 12.32
CA ASN A 618 -27.88 -26.19 13.78
C ASN A 618 -27.37 -24.97 14.60
N GLY A 619 -27.46 -23.76 14.06
CA GLY A 619 -27.08 -22.51 14.73
C GLY A 619 -25.59 -22.41 15.03
N GLN A 620 -24.75 -23.03 14.19
CA GLN A 620 -23.32 -23.18 14.44
C GLN A 620 -22.50 -23.08 13.14
N TYR A 621 -21.35 -22.42 13.23
CA TYR A 621 -20.28 -22.50 12.24
C TYR A 621 -19.18 -23.47 12.67
N ALA A 622 -18.73 -24.31 11.73
CA ALA A 622 -17.66 -25.27 11.95
C ALA A 622 -16.41 -24.87 11.16
N ALA A 623 -15.48 -24.15 11.81
CA ALA A 623 -14.19 -23.81 11.24
C ALA A 623 -13.30 -25.06 11.21
N ASN A 624 -12.83 -25.43 10.02
CA ASN A 624 -12.03 -26.64 9.80
C ASN A 624 -10.77 -26.31 9.00
N GLY A 625 -9.62 -26.20 9.67
CA GLY A 625 -8.37 -25.79 9.02
C GLY A 625 -8.30 -24.31 8.66
N GLN A 626 -9.16 -23.46 9.24
CA GLN A 626 -9.27 -22.05 8.88
C GLN A 626 -8.61 -21.16 9.94
N THR A 627 -8.16 -19.99 9.52
CA THR A 627 -7.82 -18.89 10.42
C THR A 627 -8.97 -17.87 10.45
N ILE A 628 -9.55 -17.61 11.61
CA ILE A 628 -10.51 -16.52 11.82
C ILE A 628 -9.80 -15.38 12.55
N ARG A 629 -9.68 -14.23 11.90
CA ARG A 629 -9.28 -12.96 12.54
C ARG A 629 -10.54 -12.25 13.02
N LEU A 630 -10.73 -12.18 14.33
CA LEU A 630 -11.93 -11.69 14.98
C LEU A 630 -11.61 -10.38 15.71
N GLU A 631 -11.86 -9.25 15.08
CA GLU A 631 -11.84 -7.92 15.73
C GLU A 631 -13.26 -7.36 15.95
N GLY A 632 -14.23 -7.77 15.12
CA GLY A 632 -15.64 -7.42 15.26
C GLY A 632 -16.45 -8.46 16.00
N GLN A 633 -17.64 -8.78 15.49
CA GLN A 633 -18.57 -9.72 16.13
C GLN A 633 -18.82 -10.98 15.30
N LEU A 634 -18.92 -12.13 15.97
CA LEU A 634 -19.48 -13.37 15.43
C LEU A 634 -20.76 -13.69 16.21
N LEU A 635 -21.90 -13.77 15.54
CA LEU A 635 -23.19 -14.12 16.16
C LEU A 635 -23.52 -15.59 15.92
N GLY A 636 -23.83 -16.35 16.97
CA GLY A 636 -24.08 -17.80 16.90
C GLY A 636 -22.90 -18.64 17.42
N ASN A 637 -23.06 -19.96 17.37
CA ASN A 637 -22.07 -20.87 17.95
C ASN A 637 -20.89 -21.10 16.99
N LEU A 638 -19.68 -21.19 17.52
CA LEU A 638 -18.46 -21.47 16.77
C LEU A 638 -17.79 -22.75 17.30
N THR A 639 -17.46 -23.68 16.41
CA THR A 639 -16.55 -24.79 16.72
C THR A 639 -15.33 -24.70 15.82
N ALA A 640 -14.15 -24.56 16.44
CA ALA A 640 -12.85 -24.59 15.79
C ALA A 640 -12.27 -26.00 15.84
N SER A 641 -11.85 -26.53 14.69
CA SER A 641 -11.13 -27.81 14.56
C SER A 641 -9.92 -27.63 13.64
N ASN A 642 -8.72 -27.94 14.13
CA ASN A 642 -7.46 -27.64 13.44
C ASN A 642 -7.38 -26.17 12.94
N SER A 643 -8.00 -25.25 13.66
CA SER A 643 -8.23 -23.86 13.21
C SER A 643 -7.58 -22.87 14.18
N ASN A 644 -7.20 -21.69 13.69
CA ASN A 644 -6.71 -20.61 14.54
C ASN A 644 -7.78 -19.51 14.65
N ILE A 645 -8.20 -19.16 15.85
CA ILE A 645 -9.08 -18.02 16.11
C ILE A 645 -8.24 -16.97 16.81
N GLN A 646 -8.01 -15.82 16.18
CA GLN A 646 -7.13 -14.77 16.70
C GLN A 646 -7.82 -13.41 16.72
N GLY A 647 -7.52 -12.55 17.70
CA GLY A 647 -7.98 -11.15 17.73
C GLY A 647 -8.65 -10.74 19.05
N SER A 648 -9.24 -9.55 19.06
CA SER A 648 -9.82 -8.91 20.26
C SER A 648 -11.36 -8.77 20.25
N GLY A 649 -12.02 -9.38 19.28
CA GLY A 649 -13.46 -9.24 19.06
C GLY A 649 -14.34 -10.11 19.97
N GLN A 650 -15.60 -10.23 19.59
CA GLN A 650 -16.64 -10.88 20.38
C GLN A 650 -17.31 -12.05 19.66
N VAL A 651 -17.49 -13.17 20.35
CA VAL A 651 -18.42 -14.25 19.97
C VAL A 651 -19.68 -14.09 20.82
N VAL A 652 -20.85 -13.93 20.18
CA VAL A 652 -22.17 -13.93 20.84
C VAL A 652 -22.81 -15.30 20.63
N GLY A 653 -22.42 -16.24 21.49
CA GLY A 653 -22.73 -17.66 21.39
C GLY A 653 -21.66 -18.52 22.04
N ASP A 654 -21.80 -19.84 21.93
CA ASP A 654 -20.83 -20.79 22.49
C ASP A 654 -19.60 -20.93 21.56
N LEU A 655 -18.39 -20.91 22.14
CA LEU A 655 -17.13 -21.20 21.45
C LEU A 655 -16.54 -22.54 21.93
N THR A 656 -16.34 -23.47 21.01
CA THR A 656 -15.67 -24.75 21.27
C THR A 656 -14.35 -24.86 20.50
N ALA A 657 -13.23 -24.89 21.24
CA ALA A 657 -11.90 -25.16 20.71
C ALA A 657 -11.61 -26.68 20.75
N SER A 658 -11.72 -27.32 19.59
CA SER A 658 -11.46 -28.76 19.43
C SER A 658 -10.00 -29.05 19.09
N SER A 659 -9.63 -30.33 19.08
CA SER A 659 -8.27 -30.80 18.84
C SER A 659 -7.56 -30.10 17.66
N GLY A 660 -6.32 -29.67 17.90
CA GLY A 660 -5.45 -29.01 16.92
C GLY A 660 -5.76 -27.53 16.70
N SER A 661 -6.68 -26.94 17.46
CA SER A 661 -7.06 -25.53 17.32
C SER A 661 -6.33 -24.66 18.34
N THR A 662 -6.09 -23.41 17.95
CA THR A 662 -5.55 -22.37 18.83
C THR A 662 -6.57 -21.24 18.93
N ILE A 663 -6.82 -20.77 20.15
CA ILE A 663 -7.52 -19.52 20.42
C ILE A 663 -6.44 -18.54 20.90
N GLN A 664 -6.15 -17.51 20.14
CA GLN A 664 -5.19 -16.46 20.46
C GLN A 664 -5.96 -15.17 20.73
N VAL A 665 -5.76 -14.59 21.91
CA VAL A 665 -6.33 -13.27 22.20
C VAL A 665 -5.36 -12.21 21.70
N GLY A 666 -5.85 -11.21 20.97
CA GLY A 666 -4.99 -10.15 20.41
C GLY A 666 -4.17 -10.58 19.18
N SER A 667 -3.13 -9.80 18.89
CA SER A 667 -2.12 -10.08 17.85
C SER A 667 -0.96 -10.93 18.38
N GLU A 668 0.11 -11.14 17.61
CA GLU A 668 1.35 -11.69 18.18
C GLU A 668 2.08 -10.57 18.94
N GLY A 669 1.98 -10.58 20.27
CA GLY A 669 2.76 -9.70 21.16
C GLY A 669 2.09 -8.36 21.49
N ILE A 670 2.30 -7.93 22.74
CA ILE A 670 2.06 -6.58 23.21
C ILE A 670 3.29 -5.72 22.85
N VAL A 671 3.06 -4.64 22.12
CA VAL A 671 4.11 -3.74 21.66
C VAL A 671 4.59 -2.87 22.83
N VAL A 672 5.90 -2.89 23.06
CA VAL A 672 6.60 -2.11 24.08
C VAL A 672 7.41 -1.02 23.37
N GLU A 673 6.91 0.22 23.37
CA GLU A 673 7.59 1.34 22.71
C GLU A 673 7.77 2.53 23.66
N GLN A 674 8.88 3.25 23.53
CA GLN A 674 9.05 4.52 24.23
C GLN A 674 8.44 5.65 23.41
N GLN A 675 7.46 6.33 23.98
CA GLN A 675 6.85 7.51 23.37
C GLN A 675 7.52 8.78 23.89
N PHE A 676 8.06 9.58 22.99
CA PHE A 676 8.74 10.84 23.30
C PHE A 676 7.84 12.05 23.09
N ARG A 677 8.03 13.05 23.95
CA ARG A 677 7.49 14.40 23.76
C ARG A 677 8.63 15.37 23.44
N TYR A 678 8.51 16.08 22.33
CA TYR A 678 9.39 17.19 22.00
C TYR A 678 8.98 18.46 22.76
N VAL A 679 9.95 19.15 23.35
CA VAL A 679 9.76 20.40 24.08
C VAL A 679 10.74 21.43 23.53
N ASP A 680 10.20 22.42 22.84
CA ASP A 680 10.98 23.50 22.23
C ASP A 680 11.68 24.37 23.28
N ALA A 681 12.90 24.82 22.99
CA ALA A 681 13.60 25.78 23.83
C ALA A 681 13.00 27.18 23.61
N SER A 682 12.78 27.92 24.70
CA SER A 682 12.11 29.22 24.62
C SER A 682 12.69 30.20 25.62
N THR A 683 12.79 31.47 25.21
CA THR A 683 13.43 32.55 25.98
C THR A 683 12.42 33.47 26.67
N GLY A 684 12.90 34.36 27.55
CA GLY A 684 12.07 35.36 28.24
C GLY A 684 11.45 34.89 29.55
N VAL A 685 10.59 35.73 30.14
CA VAL A 685 10.08 35.56 31.52
C VAL A 685 9.16 34.35 31.71
N MET A 686 8.59 33.82 30.62
CA MET A 686 7.79 32.59 30.61
C MET A 686 8.46 31.47 29.81
N GLY A 687 9.69 31.69 29.34
CA GLY A 687 10.44 30.70 28.61
C GLY A 687 10.95 29.59 29.53
N ASN A 688 11.09 28.39 28.99
CA ASN A 688 11.66 27.25 29.69
C ASN A 688 13.20 27.25 29.72
N THR A 689 13.86 28.11 28.93
CA THR A 689 15.31 28.24 28.86
C THR A 689 15.79 29.51 29.57
N THR A 690 16.65 29.34 30.57
CA THR A 690 17.27 30.40 31.38
C THR A 690 18.79 30.37 31.22
N LEU A 691 19.49 31.36 31.80
CA LEU A 691 20.92 31.18 32.09
C LEU A 691 21.10 30.09 33.16
N SER A 692 22.29 29.51 33.27
CA SER A 692 22.58 28.43 34.22
C SER A 692 22.32 28.79 35.69
N ASP A 693 22.47 30.07 36.05
CA ASP A 693 22.13 30.63 37.37
C ASP A 693 20.62 30.83 37.62
N GLY A 694 19.79 30.51 36.62
CA GLY A 694 18.34 30.61 36.64
C GLY A 694 17.77 32.00 36.33
N THR A 695 18.61 32.98 36.02
CA THR A 695 18.13 34.29 35.57
C THR A 695 17.55 34.22 34.16
N THR A 696 16.58 35.10 33.87
CA THR A 696 15.91 35.12 32.57
C THR A 696 16.92 35.26 31.44
N PHE A 697 16.95 34.26 30.56
CA PHE A 697 17.72 34.34 29.34
C PHE A 697 17.01 35.30 28.38
N ASN A 698 17.77 36.26 27.85
CA ASN A 698 17.36 37.10 26.75
C ASN A 698 18.57 37.25 25.82
N PRO A 699 18.61 36.53 24.68
CA PRO A 699 19.81 36.36 23.87
C PRO A 699 20.34 37.72 23.39
N PRO A 700 21.53 38.13 23.85
CA PRO A 700 22.06 39.47 23.55
C PRO A 700 22.61 39.57 22.11
N GLY A 701 22.71 38.44 21.39
CA GLY A 701 23.26 38.34 20.04
C GLY A 701 24.77 38.07 20.02
N ASN A 702 25.30 37.91 18.81
CA ASN A 702 26.71 37.57 18.54
C ASN A 702 27.69 38.50 19.31
N PRO A 703 28.73 37.96 19.97
CA PRO A 703 29.21 36.57 19.89
C PRO A 703 28.55 35.59 20.88
N ASN A 704 27.57 36.02 21.67
CA ASN A 704 26.79 35.12 22.53
C ASN A 704 25.67 34.44 21.72
N TRP A 705 24.79 33.70 22.42
CA TRP A 705 23.58 33.13 21.82
C TRP A 705 22.77 34.14 20.99
N LEU A 706 22.56 33.78 19.73
CA LEU A 706 21.69 34.48 18.78
C LEU A 706 20.36 33.72 18.65
N ARG A 707 19.25 34.42 18.85
CA ARG A 707 17.91 33.88 18.61
C ARG A 707 17.57 33.88 17.12
N ARG A 708 17.09 32.74 16.63
CA ARG A 708 16.48 32.60 15.29
C ARG A 708 15.03 32.17 15.46
N THR A 709 14.13 32.84 14.75
CA THR A 709 12.68 32.57 14.76
C THR A 709 12.24 32.10 13.37
N GLY A 710 11.24 31.22 13.32
CA GLY A 710 10.67 30.72 12.06
C GLY A 710 11.53 29.67 11.34
N TYR A 711 12.41 29.00 12.08
CA TYR A 711 13.21 27.85 11.62
C TYR A 711 12.81 26.61 12.43
N ALA A 712 13.24 25.43 11.97
CA ALA A 712 12.98 24.15 12.62
C ALA A 712 11.48 23.93 12.91
N ASN A 713 11.12 23.70 14.18
CA ASN A 713 9.78 23.36 14.66
C ASN A 713 8.82 24.56 14.76
N GLY A 714 9.07 25.63 13.98
CA GLY A 714 8.31 26.89 14.04
C GLY A 714 8.61 27.74 15.27
N GLY A 715 9.59 27.34 16.08
CA GLY A 715 9.96 27.89 17.38
C GLY A 715 11.23 28.74 17.39
N ASP A 716 11.84 28.86 18.57
CA ASP A 716 13.11 29.58 18.78
C ASP A 716 14.30 28.62 18.74
N ILE A 717 15.24 28.84 17.82
CA ILE A 717 16.56 28.18 17.85
C ILE A 717 17.58 29.15 18.44
N PHE A 718 18.46 28.66 19.30
CA PHE A 718 19.58 29.41 19.85
C PHE A 718 20.88 28.98 19.18
N GLN A 719 21.48 29.93 18.45
CA GLN A 719 22.76 29.73 17.76
C GLN A 719 23.93 30.24 18.62
N GLY A 720 24.93 29.41 18.89
CA GLY A 720 26.28 29.80 19.34
C GLY A 720 27.16 30.29 18.16
N ASP A 721 28.11 31.19 18.42
CA ASP A 721 28.92 31.80 17.35
C ASP A 721 29.97 30.85 16.74
N SER A 722 30.44 31.17 15.53
CA SER A 722 31.58 30.53 14.88
C SER A 722 32.81 31.43 15.00
N GLY A 723 33.73 31.11 15.93
CA GLY A 723 35.06 31.75 15.94
C GLY A 723 35.77 31.87 17.29
N ASP A 724 35.08 31.69 18.42
CA ASP A 724 35.70 31.61 19.76
C ASP A 724 34.81 30.76 20.70
N PRO A 725 35.22 29.53 21.07
CA PRO A 725 34.42 28.62 21.88
C PRO A 725 34.29 29.12 23.32
N ASN A 726 33.17 28.80 23.97
CA ASN A 726 32.82 29.23 25.33
C ASN A 726 32.59 30.75 25.47
N THR A 727 32.17 31.41 24.38
CA THR A 727 31.78 32.83 24.45
C THR A 727 30.31 32.99 24.79
N ALA A 728 29.48 32.01 24.47
CA ALA A 728 28.10 31.98 24.91
C ALA A 728 28.02 31.51 26.38
N PRO A 729 27.15 32.10 27.21
CA PRO A 729 26.95 31.61 28.58
C PRO A 729 26.14 30.31 28.58
N GLU A 730 26.51 29.36 29.44
CA GLU A 730 25.76 28.12 29.66
C GLU A 730 24.26 28.41 29.94
N LEU A 731 23.40 27.69 29.23
CA LEU A 731 21.95 27.73 29.35
C LEU A 731 21.45 26.60 30.25
N ARG A 732 20.26 26.80 30.79
CA ARG A 732 19.51 25.78 31.52
C ARG A 732 18.08 25.73 30.99
N THR A 733 17.69 24.60 30.39
CA THR A 733 16.31 24.35 29.97
C THR A 733 15.61 23.48 31.01
N THR A 734 14.44 23.92 31.47
CA THR A 734 13.67 23.24 32.53
C THR A 734 12.46 22.54 31.95
N LEU A 735 12.43 21.21 32.08
CA LEU A 735 11.23 20.41 31.86
C LEU A 735 10.39 20.46 33.13
N SER A 736 9.12 20.84 33.02
CA SER A 736 8.21 21.02 34.17
C SER A 736 6.94 20.17 34.01
N GLY A 737 6.23 19.97 35.12
CA GLY A 737 4.98 19.19 35.14
C GLY A 737 5.22 17.68 35.14
N LEU A 738 6.41 17.24 35.55
CA LEU A 738 6.77 15.84 35.66
C LEU A 738 6.37 15.29 37.04
N GLU A 739 6.20 13.98 37.13
CA GLU A 739 5.98 13.28 38.40
C GLU A 739 7.25 13.35 39.29
N PRO A 740 7.17 13.89 40.52
CA PRO A 740 8.34 13.99 41.42
C PRO A 740 8.98 12.63 41.72
N GLY A 741 10.30 12.54 41.61
CA GLY A 741 11.08 11.33 41.89
C GLY A 741 11.03 10.26 40.80
N ARG A 742 10.33 10.48 39.69
CA ARG A 742 10.30 9.56 38.54
C ARG A 742 11.50 9.78 37.62
N SER A 743 12.00 8.68 37.03
CA SER A 743 13.05 8.68 36.02
C SER A 743 12.48 8.91 34.62
N TYR A 744 13.18 9.66 33.79
CA TYR A 744 12.82 9.96 32.40
C TYR A 744 14.05 9.86 31.50
N THR A 745 13.89 9.30 30.31
CA THR A 745 14.92 9.36 29.26
C THR A 745 14.91 10.73 28.62
N VAL A 746 16.05 11.42 28.56
CA VAL A 746 16.15 12.80 28.05
C VAL A 746 17.21 12.94 26.95
N TYR A 747 16.86 13.67 25.90
CA TYR A 747 17.74 14.07 24.81
C TYR A 747 17.78 15.59 24.63
N VAL A 748 18.92 16.12 24.23
CA VAL A 748 19.07 17.52 23.77
C VAL A 748 19.08 17.55 22.26
N ASN A 749 18.15 18.27 21.64
CA ASN A 749 18.03 18.36 20.19
C ASN A 749 18.84 19.55 19.65
N TYR A 750 19.67 19.29 18.65
CA TYR A 750 20.50 20.28 17.98
C TYR A 750 20.61 19.99 16.48
N TRP A 751 20.94 21.01 15.69
CA TRP A 751 21.01 20.90 14.23
C TRP A 751 22.44 20.84 13.71
N ASP A 752 22.65 20.07 12.65
CA ASP A 752 23.93 19.91 11.97
C ASP A 752 23.78 19.87 10.43
N PRO A 753 24.48 20.75 9.65
CA PRO A 753 24.46 20.76 8.20
C PRO A 753 25.42 19.74 7.58
N THR A 754 25.03 19.17 6.45
CA THR A 754 25.92 18.35 5.61
C THR A 754 27.17 19.14 5.24
N GLY A 755 28.34 18.63 5.63
CA GLY A 755 29.65 19.21 5.32
C GLY A 755 30.15 20.26 6.33
N SER A 756 29.44 20.44 7.44
CA SER A 756 29.86 21.19 8.62
C SER A 756 30.02 20.23 9.81
N THR A 757 30.50 20.71 10.96
CA THR A 757 30.64 19.89 12.17
C THR A 757 30.00 20.55 13.39
N TRP A 758 28.70 20.83 13.33
CA TRP A 758 28.01 21.52 14.43
C TRP A 758 27.80 20.56 15.60
N ARG A 759 28.08 21.04 16.80
CA ARG A 759 28.12 20.22 18.04
C ARG A 759 27.35 20.90 19.16
N ILE A 760 27.18 20.20 20.26
CA ILE A 760 26.58 20.75 21.47
C ILE A 760 27.24 20.17 22.72
N LEU A 761 27.44 21.00 23.75
CA LEU A 761 27.72 20.52 25.11
C LEU A 761 26.40 20.39 25.86
N ALA A 762 26.16 19.24 26.50
CA ALA A 762 24.95 19.04 27.29
C ALA A 762 25.18 18.11 28.48
N GLY A 763 24.42 18.35 29.57
CA GLY A 763 24.53 17.58 30.80
C GLY A 763 23.42 17.87 31.81
N ALA A 764 23.37 17.06 32.86
CA ALA A 764 22.40 17.20 33.95
C ALA A 764 22.88 18.16 35.05
N GLU A 765 24.17 18.49 35.09
CA GLU A 765 24.78 19.38 36.06
C GLU A 765 25.58 20.50 35.37
N SER A 766 25.46 21.72 35.90
CA SER A 766 26.19 22.89 35.39
C SER A 766 27.70 22.66 35.47
N GLY A 767 28.41 22.89 34.37
CA GLY A 767 29.86 22.69 34.27
C GLY A 767 30.33 21.24 34.15
N ASP A 768 29.42 20.25 34.15
CA ASP A 768 29.72 18.84 33.85
C ASP A 768 28.95 18.40 32.59
N LEU A 769 29.42 18.89 31.45
CA LEU A 769 28.76 18.71 30.15
C LEU A 769 29.55 17.73 29.27
N THR A 770 28.82 16.89 28.55
CA THR A 770 29.37 15.99 27.54
C THR A 770 29.27 16.65 26.17
N LEU A 771 30.34 16.54 25.37
CA LEU A 771 30.35 16.99 23.98
C LEU A 771 29.63 15.96 23.11
N PHE A 772 28.65 16.41 22.34
CA PHE A 772 27.94 15.59 21.36
C PHE A 772 28.13 16.12 19.95
N GLY A 773 28.20 15.20 18.99
CA GLY A 773 28.33 15.51 17.57
C GLY A 773 27.57 14.51 16.71
N SER A 774 27.33 14.89 15.46
CA SER A 774 26.76 14.00 14.45
C SER A 774 27.70 12.81 14.23
N PRO A 775 27.19 11.57 14.22
CA PRO A 775 28.01 10.39 13.90
C PRO A 775 28.57 10.44 12.47
N LEU A 776 27.99 11.28 11.60
CA LEU A 776 28.47 11.47 10.23
C LEU A 776 29.80 12.24 10.18
N ASP A 777 30.09 13.06 11.20
CA ASP A 777 31.25 13.94 11.22
C ASP A 777 32.47 13.32 11.89
N ASN A 778 32.26 12.25 12.66
CA ASN A 778 33.31 11.52 13.39
C ASN A 778 34.21 12.45 14.22
N VAL A 779 33.60 13.35 15.00
CA VAL A 779 34.29 14.35 15.80
C VAL A 779 35.03 13.70 16.96
N ALA A 780 36.35 13.90 17.02
CA ALA A 780 37.19 13.30 18.05
C ALA A 780 36.81 13.79 19.46
N GLY A 781 36.42 12.87 20.34
CA GLY A 781 36.06 13.15 21.74
C GLY A 781 34.59 13.54 21.96
N ALA A 782 33.78 13.62 20.90
CA ALA A 782 32.34 13.75 21.01
C ALA A 782 31.67 12.38 21.16
N THR A 783 30.54 12.34 21.86
CA THR A 783 29.61 11.21 21.87
C THR A 783 28.65 11.35 20.69
N ASP A 784 28.35 10.25 20.01
CA ASP A 784 27.43 10.25 18.87
C ASP A 784 26.02 10.66 19.31
N GLY A 785 25.45 11.65 18.62
CA GLY A 785 24.02 11.90 18.64
C GLY A 785 23.27 10.78 17.91
N ILE A 786 21.97 10.66 18.20
CA ILE A 786 21.07 9.79 17.45
C ILE A 786 20.15 10.63 16.57
N ALA A 787 19.67 10.08 15.46
CA ALA A 787 18.69 10.76 14.63
C ALA A 787 17.33 10.74 15.33
N PRO A 788 16.72 11.88 15.72
CA PRO A 788 15.42 11.89 16.38
C PRO A 788 14.31 11.29 15.51
N ALA A 789 14.49 11.25 14.17
CA ALA A 789 13.59 10.54 13.27
C ALA A 789 13.44 9.04 13.55
N THR A 790 14.36 8.43 14.32
CA THR A 790 14.26 7.01 14.73
C THR A 790 13.56 6.82 16.08
N LEU A 791 13.06 7.89 16.70
CA LEU A 791 12.29 7.83 17.95
C LEU A 791 10.79 7.95 17.65
N ASN A 792 9.95 7.26 18.44
CA ASN A 792 8.50 7.39 18.34
C ASN A 792 8.03 8.60 19.16
N TYR A 793 7.36 9.58 18.54
CA TYR A 793 6.88 10.80 19.20
C TYR A 793 5.35 10.86 19.24
N GLU A 794 4.79 11.46 20.30
CA GLU A 794 3.36 11.84 20.34
C GLU A 794 2.96 12.72 19.15
N SER A 795 3.86 13.64 18.79
CA SER A 795 3.78 14.49 17.61
C SER A 795 5.21 14.68 17.09
N PRO A 796 5.56 14.17 15.90
CA PRO A 796 6.93 14.24 15.40
C PRO A 796 7.43 15.69 15.24
N PRO A 797 8.63 16.03 15.73
CA PRO A 797 9.28 17.28 15.38
C PRO A 797 9.84 17.22 13.94
N LEU A 798 10.14 18.37 13.36
CA LEU A 798 10.92 18.50 12.13
C LEU A 798 12.34 17.96 12.38
N THR A 799 12.76 16.99 11.56
CA THR A 799 14.06 16.32 11.71
C THR A 799 15.05 16.65 10.59
N ALA A 800 14.60 17.35 9.54
CA ALA A 800 15.41 17.80 8.43
C ALA A 800 14.92 19.16 7.90
N GLU A 801 15.85 20.09 7.63
CA GLU A 801 15.55 21.44 7.10
C GLU A 801 16.64 21.92 6.14
N GLY A 802 16.39 21.77 4.83
CA GLY A 802 17.36 22.07 3.79
C GLY A 802 18.52 21.07 3.84
N ASN A 803 19.76 21.55 3.98
CA ASN A 803 20.94 20.69 4.12
C ASN A 803 21.26 20.28 5.57
N ARG A 804 20.37 20.56 6.53
CA ARG A 804 20.58 20.30 7.97
C ARG A 804 19.71 19.17 8.45
N LEU A 805 20.28 18.32 9.30
CA LEU A 805 19.60 17.27 10.04
C LEU A 805 19.58 17.63 11.52
N MET A 806 18.50 17.26 12.21
CA MET A 806 18.44 17.34 13.66
C MET A 806 19.07 16.08 14.26
N TRP A 807 19.82 16.25 15.34
CA TRP A 807 20.42 15.20 16.14
C TRP A 807 19.97 15.33 17.60
N GLY A 808 19.72 14.21 18.25
CA GLY A 808 19.42 14.11 19.68
C GLY A 808 20.65 13.64 20.44
N ALA A 809 21.18 14.47 21.32
CA ALA A 809 22.25 14.11 22.25
C ALA A 809 21.67 13.34 23.46
N PRO A 810 21.97 12.04 23.62
CA PRO A 810 21.43 11.23 24.72
C PRO A 810 22.05 11.61 26.06
N LEU A 811 21.23 12.14 26.99
CA LEU A 811 21.64 12.35 28.39
C LEU A 811 21.38 11.14 29.28
N GLY A 812 20.58 10.18 28.78
CA GLY A 812 20.16 8.99 29.53
C GLY A 812 18.99 9.29 30.48
N GLU A 813 18.96 8.54 31.58
CA GLU A 813 17.90 8.61 32.60
C GLU A 813 18.15 9.73 33.61
N LEU A 814 17.26 10.71 33.65
CA LEU A 814 17.26 11.82 34.60
C LEU A 814 16.04 11.75 35.52
N VAL A 815 16.25 12.01 36.81
CA VAL A 815 15.19 11.93 37.83
C VAL A 815 14.60 13.31 38.07
N ALA A 816 13.27 13.42 38.01
CA ALA A 816 12.57 14.65 38.35
C ALA A 816 12.69 14.97 39.85
N ASP A 817 12.94 16.25 40.17
CA ASP A 817 13.07 16.72 41.55
C ASP A 817 11.73 16.74 42.32
N ALA A 818 11.75 17.24 43.55
CA ALA A 818 10.57 17.29 44.42
C ALA A 818 9.46 18.22 43.87
N GLU A 819 9.83 19.15 42.99
CA GLU A 819 8.95 20.10 42.31
C GLU A 819 8.44 19.55 40.96
N GLY A 820 8.86 18.34 40.56
CA GLY A 820 8.47 17.74 39.29
C GLY A 820 9.20 18.36 38.10
N GLN A 821 10.46 18.74 38.29
CA GLN A 821 11.30 19.38 37.28
C GLN A 821 12.55 18.57 36.96
N ILE A 822 13.00 18.66 35.71
CA ILE A 822 14.33 18.23 35.28
C ILE A 822 15.02 19.46 34.68
N HIS A 823 16.23 19.74 35.16
CA HIS A 823 17.08 20.80 34.62
C HIS A 823 18.14 20.20 33.71
N VAL A 824 18.18 20.66 32.47
CA VAL A 824 19.20 20.28 31.49
C VAL A 824 20.07 21.48 31.18
N PHE A 825 21.38 21.32 31.34
CA PHE A 825 22.37 22.35 31.08
C PHE A 825 22.93 22.15 29.67
N VAL A 826 23.04 23.25 28.93
CA VAL A 826 23.42 23.26 27.52
C VAL A 826 24.42 24.38 27.29
N ASP A 827 25.50 24.08 26.58
CA ASP A 827 26.50 25.07 26.17
C ASP A 827 26.92 24.88 24.71
N ASP A 828 27.70 25.84 24.21
CA ASP A 828 28.31 25.77 22.88
C ASP A 828 29.43 24.70 22.80
N THR A 829 30.18 24.64 21.69
CA THR A 829 30.99 23.45 21.36
C THR A 829 32.26 23.26 22.21
N GLY A 830 32.71 24.26 22.97
CA GLY A 830 33.92 24.20 23.81
C GLY A 830 35.25 23.93 23.09
N THR A 831 35.25 23.71 21.77
CA THR A 831 36.41 23.32 20.94
C THR A 831 36.85 24.44 20.00
N ASN A 832 38.15 24.55 19.72
CA ASN A 832 38.76 25.59 18.86
C ASN A 832 39.23 24.99 17.52
N ASP A 833 38.33 24.49 16.68
CA ASP A 833 38.72 23.83 15.41
C ASP A 833 38.18 24.48 14.13
N GLY A 834 37.48 25.61 14.26
CA GLY A 834 37.17 26.52 13.16
C GLY A 834 35.77 26.35 12.58
N ASP A 835 35.02 25.35 13.01
CA ASP A 835 33.57 25.20 12.75
C ASP A 835 32.82 24.96 14.06
N ASP A 836 33.07 25.84 15.03
CA ASP A 836 32.68 25.72 16.44
C ASP A 836 31.19 26.08 16.69
N ARG A 837 30.32 25.98 15.68
CA ARG A 837 28.94 26.47 15.73
C ARG A 837 27.99 25.46 16.39
N THR A 838 27.01 25.96 17.15
CA THR A 838 25.93 25.18 17.77
C THR A 838 24.58 25.77 17.43
N TRP A 839 23.60 24.93 17.06
CA TRP A 839 22.19 25.32 16.94
C TRP A 839 21.36 24.46 17.89
N TYR A 840 21.09 24.99 19.08
CA TYR A 840 20.26 24.34 20.09
C TYR A 840 18.78 24.64 19.86
N ASP A 841 17.94 23.59 19.81
CA ASP A 841 16.52 23.67 19.46
C ASP A 841 15.60 23.35 20.65
N GLY A 842 15.89 22.29 21.41
CA GLY A 842 14.97 21.85 22.46
C GLY A 842 15.36 20.55 23.12
N LEU A 843 14.43 19.95 23.85
CA LEU A 843 14.62 18.67 24.55
C LEU A 843 13.58 17.64 24.08
N SER A 844 13.96 16.37 24.02
CA SER A 844 13.02 15.25 23.89
C SER A 844 12.99 14.47 25.21
N ILE A 845 11.79 14.13 25.70
CA ILE A 845 11.63 13.42 26.98
C ILE A 845 10.62 12.27 26.85
N SER A 846 10.95 11.11 27.44
CA SER A 846 10.04 9.96 27.58
C SER A 846 9.93 9.54 29.04
N SER A 847 8.74 9.10 29.46
CA SER A 847 8.47 8.63 30.83
C SER A 847 8.67 7.12 31.04
N GLY A 848 9.17 6.44 30.00
CA GLY A 848 9.41 4.99 29.95
C GLY A 848 8.69 4.33 28.77
N SER A 849 8.65 2.99 28.78
CA SER A 849 7.90 2.22 27.80
C SER A 849 6.39 2.34 28.02
N GLU A 850 5.65 2.65 26.97
CA GLU A 850 4.22 2.40 26.89
C GLU A 850 3.96 1.00 26.32
N TYR A 851 2.93 0.34 26.85
CA TYR A 851 2.47 -0.95 26.38
C TYR A 851 1.20 -0.73 25.56
N THR A 852 1.23 -1.08 24.29
CA THR A 852 0.06 -1.04 23.40
C THR A 852 -0.20 -2.43 22.86
N GLY A 853 -1.45 -2.75 22.52
CA GLY A 853 -1.80 -4.06 21.95
C GLY A 853 -2.29 -5.12 22.95
N GLN A 854 -2.41 -4.81 24.24
CA GLN A 854 -3.18 -5.69 25.14
C GLN A 854 -4.62 -5.82 24.65
N ALA A 855 -5.15 -7.03 24.63
CA ALA A 855 -6.45 -7.34 24.04
C ALA A 855 -7.38 -8.07 25.02
N THR A 856 -8.70 -7.93 24.79
CA THR A 856 -9.70 -8.74 25.47
C THR A 856 -10.64 -9.37 24.47
N MET A 857 -10.58 -10.68 24.29
CA MET A 857 -11.59 -11.42 23.51
C MET A 857 -12.78 -11.75 24.41
N THR A 858 -14.00 -11.49 23.92
CA THR A 858 -15.22 -11.74 24.69
C THR A 858 -16.02 -12.90 24.10
N ILE A 859 -16.35 -13.89 24.92
CA ILE A 859 -17.30 -14.96 24.61
C ILE A 859 -18.57 -14.69 25.43
N ASP A 860 -19.59 -14.13 24.79
CA ASP A 860 -20.92 -13.96 25.37
C ASP A 860 -21.72 -15.27 25.27
N GLY A 861 -21.27 -16.27 26.02
CA GLY A 861 -21.73 -17.64 25.98
C GLY A 861 -20.78 -18.56 26.77
N ASN A 862 -20.80 -19.86 26.48
CA ASN A 862 -19.88 -20.82 27.08
C ASN A 862 -18.60 -20.96 26.25
N TYR A 863 -17.46 -21.09 26.92
CA TYR A 863 -16.18 -21.46 26.32
C TYR A 863 -15.86 -22.91 26.66
N THR A 864 -15.52 -23.73 25.68
CA THR A 864 -15.10 -25.12 25.87
C THR A 864 -13.78 -25.39 25.17
N GLN A 865 -12.74 -25.75 25.91
CA GLN A 865 -11.46 -26.20 25.39
C GLN A 865 -11.30 -27.71 25.58
N THR A 866 -10.81 -28.41 24.56
CA THR A 866 -10.55 -29.86 24.61
C THR A 866 -9.05 -30.16 24.79
N SER A 867 -8.69 -31.40 25.12
CA SER A 867 -7.33 -31.81 25.56
C SER A 867 -6.17 -31.55 24.59
N ASN A 868 -6.45 -31.19 23.33
CA ASN A 868 -5.44 -30.91 22.31
C ASN A 868 -5.62 -29.52 21.67
N ALA A 869 -6.38 -28.64 22.32
CA ALA A 869 -6.53 -27.25 21.92
C ALA A 869 -5.65 -26.36 22.81
N ILE A 870 -5.26 -25.21 22.27
CA ILE A 870 -4.39 -24.22 22.92
C ILE A 870 -5.17 -22.92 23.11
N LEU A 871 -5.07 -22.31 24.29
CA LEU A 871 -5.39 -20.90 24.52
C LEU A 871 -4.07 -20.16 24.66
N SER A 872 -3.83 -19.15 23.82
CA SER A 872 -2.62 -18.33 23.81
C SER A 872 -2.94 -16.88 24.19
N LEU A 873 -2.13 -16.30 25.07
CA LEU A 873 -2.27 -14.95 25.62
C LEU A 873 -0.87 -14.32 25.78
N ASP A 874 -0.72 -13.04 25.46
CA ASP A 874 0.52 -12.29 25.69
C ASP A 874 0.55 -11.55 27.05
N VAL A 875 1.75 -11.36 27.60
CA VAL A 875 2.01 -10.59 28.83
C VAL A 875 3.18 -9.59 28.65
N ALA A 876 2.94 -8.33 29.05
CA ALA A 876 3.82 -7.16 29.08
C ALA A 876 4.59 -6.90 30.38
N GLY A 877 3.91 -7.09 31.50
CA GLY A 877 4.30 -6.58 32.83
C GLY A 877 3.16 -6.74 33.82
N ALA A 878 3.36 -6.35 35.09
CA ALA A 878 2.29 -6.43 36.09
C ALA A 878 1.05 -5.68 35.58
N GLU A 879 -0.09 -6.38 35.49
CA GLU A 879 -1.36 -5.87 34.96
C GLU A 879 -1.43 -5.58 33.44
N VAL A 880 -0.37 -5.82 32.66
CA VAL A 880 -0.39 -5.66 31.19
C VAL A 880 -0.39 -7.03 30.53
N HIS A 881 -1.55 -7.42 30.00
CA HIS A 881 -1.79 -8.77 29.50
C HIS A 881 -3.01 -8.83 28.61
N ASP A 882 -3.05 -9.84 27.76
CA ASP A 882 -4.27 -10.25 27.10
C ASP A 882 -5.22 -10.97 28.06
N ARG A 883 -6.50 -10.95 27.71
CA ARG A 883 -7.55 -11.53 28.55
C ARG A 883 -8.66 -12.21 27.75
N LEU A 884 -9.05 -13.41 28.17
CA LEU A 884 -10.27 -14.05 27.69
C LEU A 884 -11.42 -13.82 28.68
N LEU A 885 -12.46 -13.12 28.24
CA LEU A 885 -13.67 -12.86 29.02
C LEU A 885 -14.80 -13.78 28.56
N VAL A 886 -15.33 -14.61 29.45
CA VAL A 886 -16.43 -15.57 29.20
C VAL A 886 -17.62 -15.19 30.07
N THR A 887 -18.78 -14.86 29.50
CA THR A 887 -19.96 -14.49 30.31
C THR A 887 -20.69 -15.70 30.90
N GLY A 888 -20.49 -16.89 30.31
CA GLY A 888 -21.05 -18.17 30.74
C GLY A 888 -20.04 -19.06 31.48
N ASN A 889 -20.11 -20.37 31.19
CA ASN A 889 -19.21 -21.37 31.77
C ASN A 889 -17.94 -21.52 30.93
N ALA A 890 -16.77 -21.54 31.59
CA ALA A 890 -15.49 -21.93 30.99
C ALA A 890 -15.16 -23.39 31.34
N SER A 891 -15.17 -24.27 30.35
CA SER A 891 -14.75 -25.67 30.47
C SER A 891 -13.29 -25.80 29.99
N LEU A 892 -12.36 -25.96 30.94
CA LEU A 892 -10.93 -25.90 30.69
C LEU A 892 -10.32 -27.31 30.57
N ALA A 893 -9.52 -27.51 29.51
CA ALA A 893 -8.66 -28.67 29.26
C ALA A 893 -7.52 -28.23 28.31
N GLY A 894 -6.65 -29.14 27.87
CA GLY A 894 -5.60 -28.83 26.90
C GLY A 894 -4.52 -27.90 27.45
N THR A 895 -3.93 -27.07 26.59
CA THR A 895 -2.78 -26.23 26.96
C THR A 895 -3.18 -24.77 27.14
N LEU A 896 -2.71 -24.14 28.22
CA LEU A 896 -2.59 -22.69 28.33
C LEU A 896 -1.17 -22.29 27.91
N GLN A 897 -1.05 -21.49 26.87
CA GLN A 897 0.18 -20.88 26.41
C GLN A 897 0.18 -19.40 26.82
N VAL A 898 1.27 -18.95 27.44
CA VAL A 898 1.49 -17.55 27.81
C VAL A 898 2.82 -17.12 27.23
N GLU A 899 2.83 -16.01 26.51
CA GLU A 899 4.00 -15.48 25.83
C GLU A 899 4.41 -14.14 26.44
N LEU A 900 5.69 -13.97 26.76
CA LEU A 900 6.22 -12.70 27.25
C LEU A 900 6.58 -11.85 26.03
N SER A 901 5.96 -10.69 25.89
CA SER A 901 6.14 -9.87 24.69
C SER A 901 7.57 -9.34 24.56
N ALA A 902 8.01 -9.11 23.32
CA ALA A 902 9.37 -8.69 23.05
C ALA A 902 9.69 -7.32 23.71
N GLY A 903 10.81 -7.24 24.42
CA GLY A 903 11.23 -6.02 25.12
C GLY A 903 10.57 -5.81 26.50
N ALA A 904 9.65 -6.69 26.90
CA ALA A 904 9.02 -6.67 28.21
C ALA A 904 10.02 -6.97 29.35
N PRO A 905 9.85 -6.36 30.54
CA PRO A 905 10.60 -6.74 31.73
C PRO A 905 10.35 -8.21 32.09
N ALA A 906 11.39 -8.90 32.57
CA ALA A 906 11.26 -10.26 33.05
C ALA A 906 10.28 -10.33 34.26
N PRO A 907 9.35 -11.31 34.31
CA PRO A 907 8.40 -11.41 35.40
C PRO A 907 9.07 -11.56 36.78
N GLN A 908 8.51 -10.89 37.78
CA GLN A 908 9.05 -10.75 39.13
C GLN A 908 8.10 -11.30 40.19
N SER A 909 8.64 -11.66 41.36
CA SER A 909 7.81 -12.11 42.48
C SER A 909 6.78 -11.05 42.89
N GLY A 910 5.50 -11.43 42.88
CA GLY A 910 4.40 -10.54 43.22
C GLY A 910 3.57 -10.12 42.01
N ASP A 911 4.08 -10.33 40.78
CA ASP A 911 3.33 -10.06 39.56
C ASP A 911 2.11 -10.97 39.48
N VAL A 912 0.98 -10.40 39.05
CA VAL A 912 -0.29 -11.09 38.84
C VAL A 912 -0.86 -10.64 37.50
N TYR A 913 -1.30 -11.62 36.70
CA TYR A 913 -1.92 -11.43 35.39
C TYR A 913 -3.35 -11.98 35.44
N ASP A 914 -4.36 -11.13 35.19
CA ASP A 914 -5.80 -11.49 35.22
C ASP A 914 -6.24 -12.02 33.85
N LEU A 915 -5.73 -13.21 33.50
CA LEU A 915 -5.82 -13.76 32.14
C LEU A 915 -7.21 -14.21 31.74
N LEU A 916 -8.03 -14.66 32.69
CA LEU A 916 -9.35 -15.23 32.42
C LEU A 916 -10.41 -14.58 33.29
N ALA A 917 -11.60 -14.37 32.74
CA ALA A 917 -12.78 -14.04 33.52
C ALA A 917 -13.95 -14.92 33.07
N PHE A 918 -14.70 -15.46 34.04
CA PHE A 918 -15.81 -16.36 33.77
C PHE A 918 -16.90 -16.23 34.83
N ASN A 919 -18.15 -16.56 34.47
CA ASN A 919 -19.24 -16.65 35.45
C ASN A 919 -19.19 -17.97 36.24
N SER A 920 -18.80 -19.07 35.59
CA SER A 920 -18.44 -20.33 36.24
C SER A 920 -17.32 -21.03 35.49
N VAL A 921 -16.59 -21.90 36.18
CA VAL A 921 -15.50 -22.68 35.59
C VAL A 921 -15.62 -24.14 36.00
N GLU A 922 -15.28 -25.03 35.07
CA GLU A 922 -15.10 -26.46 35.31
C GLU A 922 -13.84 -26.97 34.62
N GLY A 923 -13.26 -28.06 35.14
CA GLY A 923 -12.00 -28.59 34.65
C GLY A 923 -10.78 -27.74 35.03
N ALA A 924 -9.66 -28.02 34.37
CA ALA A 924 -8.39 -27.34 34.52
C ALA A 924 -7.55 -27.62 33.25
N PHE A 925 -6.62 -26.72 32.92
CA PHE A 925 -5.68 -27.00 31.83
C PHE A 925 -4.85 -28.26 32.12
N ASP A 926 -4.66 -29.09 31.09
CA ASP A 926 -3.87 -30.32 31.15
C ASP A 926 -2.35 -30.03 31.11
N ALA A 927 -1.96 -28.91 30.49
CA ALA A 927 -0.57 -28.49 30.33
C ALA A 927 -0.43 -26.95 30.32
N PHE A 928 0.80 -26.48 30.56
CA PHE A 928 1.16 -25.06 30.56
C PHE A 928 2.43 -24.85 29.75
N GLU A 929 2.40 -23.90 28.83
CA GLU A 929 3.57 -23.39 28.09
C GLU A 929 3.78 -21.94 28.52
N LEU A 930 4.66 -21.72 29.52
CA LEU A 930 4.83 -20.42 30.17
C LEU A 930 6.25 -19.86 29.94
N PRO A 931 6.43 -18.53 29.99
CA PRO A 931 7.74 -17.93 29.80
C PRO A 931 8.72 -18.37 30.90
N PRO A 932 10.02 -18.47 30.60
CA PRO A 932 11.03 -18.82 31.59
C PRO A 932 11.14 -17.74 32.66
N LEU A 933 11.28 -18.14 33.92
CA LEU A 933 11.46 -17.25 35.06
C LEU A 933 12.91 -17.20 35.53
N SER A 934 13.28 -16.09 36.19
CA SER A 934 14.55 -15.98 36.89
C SER A 934 14.70 -17.03 38.00
N ALA A 935 15.94 -17.40 38.32
CA ALA A 935 16.23 -18.39 39.36
C ALA A 935 15.62 -17.97 40.72
N GLY A 936 14.96 -18.92 41.39
CA GLY A 936 14.27 -18.68 42.66
C GLY A 936 12.80 -18.26 42.52
N LEU A 937 12.26 -18.13 41.31
CA LEU A 937 10.85 -17.85 41.06
C LEU A 937 10.09 -19.06 40.52
N ARG A 938 8.78 -19.06 40.65
CA ARG A 938 7.86 -20.02 40.03
C ARG A 938 6.55 -19.37 39.60
N TRP A 939 5.91 -19.95 38.60
CA TRP A 939 4.51 -19.68 38.27
C TRP A 939 3.58 -20.37 39.28
N ASP A 940 2.55 -19.64 39.72
CA ASP A 940 1.46 -20.12 40.57
C ASP A 940 0.17 -20.10 39.75
N VAL A 941 -0.25 -21.31 39.37
CA VAL A 941 -1.40 -21.59 38.50
C VAL A 941 -2.67 -21.93 39.29
N SER A 942 -2.62 -21.92 40.63
CA SER A 942 -3.70 -22.42 41.48
C SER A 942 -5.00 -21.62 41.37
N ASN A 943 -4.88 -20.35 40.99
CA ASN A 943 -6.00 -19.42 40.85
C ASN A 943 -6.65 -19.40 39.46
N LEU A 944 -6.04 -20.01 38.43
CA LEU A 944 -6.58 -20.02 37.06
C LEU A 944 -7.98 -20.65 36.98
N SER A 945 -8.29 -21.62 37.85
CA SER A 945 -9.59 -22.29 37.95
C SER A 945 -10.47 -21.77 39.10
N VAL A 946 -10.10 -20.63 39.68
CA VAL A 946 -10.84 -19.98 40.79
C VAL A 946 -11.29 -18.58 40.39
N ASP A 947 -10.34 -17.73 40.02
CA ASP A 947 -10.59 -16.35 39.60
C ASP A 947 -9.93 -15.98 38.26
N GLY A 948 -9.18 -16.91 37.66
CA GLY A 948 -8.57 -16.72 36.34
C GLY A 948 -7.17 -16.09 36.35
N SER A 949 -6.60 -15.83 37.53
CA SER A 949 -5.29 -15.20 37.66
C SER A 949 -4.11 -16.19 37.59
N LEU A 950 -3.05 -15.75 36.91
CA LEU A 950 -1.72 -16.37 36.93
C LEU A 950 -0.76 -15.47 37.73
N ALA A 951 -0.03 -16.03 38.68
CA ALA A 951 0.85 -15.23 39.54
C ALA A 951 2.30 -15.73 39.49
N VAL A 952 3.25 -14.83 39.75
CA VAL A 952 4.66 -15.16 39.97
C VAL A 952 4.95 -15.12 41.46
N ARG A 953 5.49 -16.21 42.00
CA ARG A 953 5.80 -16.36 43.42
C ARG A 953 7.28 -16.68 43.63
N GLN A 954 7.79 -16.33 44.82
CA GLN A 954 9.05 -16.89 45.30
C GLN A 954 8.91 -18.41 45.42
N ARG A 955 9.93 -19.12 44.94
CA ARG A 955 10.07 -20.56 45.15
C ARG A 955 10.44 -20.80 46.61
N LEU A 956 9.62 -21.55 47.32
CA LEU A 956 9.93 -21.98 48.68
C LEU A 956 10.74 -23.28 48.66
N GLU A 957 11.90 -23.32 49.32
CA GLU A 957 12.74 -24.51 49.37
C GLU A 957 12.07 -25.63 50.19
N GLY A 958 12.00 -26.86 49.64
CA GLY A 958 11.37 -28.01 50.30
C GLY A 958 9.86 -28.19 50.06
N ASP A 959 9.19 -27.23 49.45
CA ASP A 959 7.77 -27.27 49.00
C ASP A 959 7.61 -28.10 47.70
N PHE A 960 7.92 -29.39 47.78
CA PHE A 960 8.03 -30.29 46.62
C PHE A 960 6.75 -30.44 45.80
N ASN A 961 5.58 -30.09 46.35
CA ASN A 961 4.31 -30.08 45.62
C ASN A 961 3.95 -28.69 45.05
N GLY A 962 4.66 -27.63 45.46
CA GLY A 962 4.48 -26.26 44.97
C GLY A 962 3.27 -25.52 45.55
N ASP A 963 2.67 -26.01 46.63
CA ASP A 963 1.43 -25.46 47.21
C ASP A 963 1.65 -24.22 48.10
N GLY A 964 2.91 -23.81 48.30
CA GLY A 964 3.28 -22.63 49.08
C GLY A 964 3.57 -22.94 50.54
N PHE A 965 3.47 -24.20 50.95
CA PHE A 965 3.82 -24.69 52.28
C PHE A 965 4.88 -25.78 52.18
N VAL A 966 5.67 -25.95 53.24
CA VAL A 966 6.56 -27.11 53.38
C VAL A 966 5.98 -28.01 54.46
N ASP A 967 5.22 -29.02 54.07
CA ASP A 967 4.48 -29.89 54.98
C ASP A 967 4.63 -31.40 54.67
N LEU A 968 3.79 -32.25 55.29
CA LEU A 968 3.90 -33.70 55.14
C LEU A 968 3.50 -34.21 53.74
N THR A 969 2.82 -33.37 52.97
CA THR A 969 2.43 -33.62 51.60
C THR A 969 3.66 -33.59 50.70
N ASP A 970 4.58 -32.63 50.91
CA ASP A 970 5.88 -32.57 50.24
C ASP A 970 6.76 -33.77 50.54
N PHE A 971 6.80 -34.17 51.81
CA PHE A 971 7.51 -35.40 52.20
C PHE A 971 7.02 -36.61 51.42
N THR A 972 5.72 -36.66 51.13
CA THR A 972 5.14 -37.75 50.34
C THR A 972 5.58 -37.69 48.88
N VAL A 973 5.72 -36.50 48.31
CA VAL A 973 6.28 -36.30 46.95
C VAL A 973 7.72 -36.80 46.90
N TRP A 974 8.59 -36.33 47.81
CA TRP A 974 9.97 -36.78 47.92
C TRP A 974 10.07 -38.30 48.08
N ARG A 975 9.36 -38.86 49.06
CA ARG A 975 9.45 -40.29 49.39
C ARG A 975 9.05 -41.16 48.20
N ASN A 976 7.99 -40.77 47.48
CA ASN A 976 7.50 -41.54 46.35
C ASN A 976 8.47 -41.49 45.14
N ARG A 977 9.43 -40.56 45.15
CA ARG A 977 10.36 -40.31 44.04
C ARG A 977 11.82 -40.51 44.42
N LEU A 978 12.12 -41.03 45.61
CA LEU A 978 13.48 -41.33 46.05
C LEU A 978 14.22 -42.24 45.06
N GLY A 979 15.36 -41.76 44.55
CA GLY A 979 16.18 -42.41 43.53
C GLY A 979 15.76 -42.16 42.08
N ALA A 980 14.70 -41.36 41.85
CA ALA A 980 14.32 -40.88 40.53
C ALA A 980 15.20 -39.69 40.11
N THR A 981 15.16 -39.37 38.82
CA THR A 981 15.88 -38.24 38.22
C THR A 981 15.00 -36.98 38.33
N GLU A 982 15.57 -35.82 38.69
CA GLU A 982 14.80 -34.59 39.02
C GLU A 982 14.13 -33.90 37.80
N ASP A 983 14.54 -34.27 36.59
CA ASP A 983 14.31 -33.56 35.32
C ASP A 983 12.88 -33.70 34.73
N LEU A 984 11.91 -34.19 35.49
CA LEU A 984 10.53 -34.41 35.03
C LEU A 984 9.51 -33.89 36.03
N VAL A 985 9.43 -32.57 36.22
CA VAL A 985 8.37 -31.96 37.05
C VAL A 985 8.42 -32.50 38.51
N THR A 986 9.51 -33.18 38.89
CA THR A 986 9.36 -34.27 39.87
C THR A 986 9.47 -33.84 41.32
N LEU A 987 10.00 -32.63 41.57
CA LEU A 987 10.02 -31.93 42.85
C LEU A 987 9.78 -30.43 42.67
N SER A 988 8.86 -30.06 41.77
CA SER A 988 8.47 -28.68 41.44
C SER A 988 9.64 -27.66 41.32
N GLY A 989 10.89 -28.13 41.07
CA GLY A 989 12.18 -27.43 40.97
C GLY A 989 12.87 -26.96 42.28
N ASN A 990 12.47 -27.40 43.47
CA ASN A 990 13.09 -27.02 44.75
C ASN A 990 13.80 -28.17 45.46
N GLY A 991 14.33 -29.13 44.69
CA GLY A 991 15.38 -30.04 45.12
C GLY A 991 16.75 -29.35 45.16
N THR A 992 17.80 -30.10 45.45
CA THR A 992 19.17 -29.54 45.56
C THR A 992 19.82 -29.21 44.20
N GLY A 993 19.19 -29.57 43.09
CA GLY A 993 19.63 -29.23 41.74
C GLY A 993 20.78 -30.11 41.24
N ASP A 994 20.97 -31.29 41.84
CA ASP A 994 21.98 -32.29 41.50
C ASP A 994 21.44 -33.43 40.62
N ASN A 995 20.22 -33.25 40.07
CA ASN A 995 19.53 -34.09 39.10
C ASN A 995 19.11 -35.48 39.60
N ILE A 996 19.23 -35.77 40.91
CA ILE A 996 18.77 -37.01 41.53
C ILE A 996 17.99 -36.72 42.81
N VAL A 997 16.81 -37.32 42.95
CA VAL A 997 16.04 -37.23 44.20
C VAL A 997 16.71 -38.10 45.26
N ASP A 998 17.37 -37.50 46.23
CA ASP A 998 18.17 -38.21 47.21
C ASP A 998 17.97 -37.73 48.66
N VAL A 999 18.95 -37.98 49.53
CA VAL A 999 18.84 -37.61 50.94
C VAL A 999 19.04 -36.10 51.17
N ALA A 1000 19.69 -35.39 50.25
CA ALA A 1000 19.91 -33.95 50.30
C ALA A 1000 18.58 -33.20 50.14
N ASP A 1001 17.69 -33.66 49.26
CA ASP A 1001 16.32 -33.13 49.15
C ASP A 1001 15.51 -33.34 50.43
N TYR A 1002 15.60 -34.53 51.03
CA TYR A 1002 14.96 -34.77 52.32
C TYR A 1002 15.46 -33.81 53.41
N LEU A 1003 16.75 -33.52 53.42
CA LEU A 1003 17.33 -32.56 54.35
C LEU A 1003 16.86 -31.13 54.06
N LEU A 1004 16.66 -30.78 52.79
CA LEU A 1004 16.11 -29.50 52.37
C LEU A 1004 14.66 -29.32 52.85
N TRP A 1005 13.80 -30.30 52.58
CA TRP A 1005 12.42 -30.33 53.13
C TRP A 1005 12.42 -30.27 54.65
N LYS A 1006 13.23 -31.10 55.31
CA LYS A 1006 13.27 -31.16 56.77
C LYS A 1006 13.73 -29.84 57.38
N THR A 1007 14.65 -29.14 56.74
CA THR A 1007 15.16 -27.84 57.20
C THR A 1007 14.08 -26.77 57.11
N ASN A 1008 13.27 -26.83 56.06
CA ASN A 1008 12.22 -25.85 55.78
C ASN A 1008 10.82 -26.28 56.25
N PHE A 1009 10.66 -27.44 56.90
CA PHE A 1009 9.37 -27.95 57.35
C PHE A 1009 8.62 -26.96 58.26
N GLY A 1010 7.40 -26.61 57.86
CA GLY A 1010 6.56 -25.59 58.48
C GLY A 1010 6.76 -24.17 57.93
N ALA A 1011 7.64 -23.97 56.95
CA ALA A 1011 7.76 -22.71 56.23
C ALA A 1011 6.54 -22.48 55.33
N MET A 1012 6.23 -21.21 55.10
CA MET A 1012 5.14 -20.76 54.22
C MET A 1012 5.61 -19.56 53.39
N SER A 1013 5.17 -19.51 52.14
CA SER A 1013 5.42 -18.35 51.28
C SER A 1013 4.62 -17.13 51.77
N PRO A 1014 5.18 -15.91 51.68
CA PRO A 1014 4.45 -14.68 51.97
C PRO A 1014 3.21 -14.56 51.06
N GLY A 1015 2.01 -14.51 51.65
CA GLY A 1015 0.73 -14.41 50.91
C GLY A 1015 -0.10 -15.69 50.83
N ALA A 1016 0.39 -16.82 51.35
CA ALA A 1016 -0.40 -18.06 51.40
C ALA A 1016 -1.60 -17.92 52.37
N SER A 1017 -2.81 -18.25 51.89
CA SER A 1017 -4.05 -18.10 52.67
C SER A 1017 -4.08 -18.98 53.93
N ALA A 1018 -4.46 -18.40 55.07
CA ALA A 1018 -4.43 -19.00 56.41
C ALA A 1018 -5.43 -20.16 56.66
N SER A 1019 -6.01 -20.75 55.61
CA SER A 1019 -6.95 -21.88 55.70
C SER A 1019 -6.24 -23.24 55.84
N HIS A 1020 -4.92 -23.31 55.67
CA HIS A 1020 -4.20 -24.58 55.69
C HIS A 1020 -3.96 -25.07 57.12
N LYS A 1021 -4.62 -26.16 57.48
CA LYS A 1021 -4.61 -26.72 58.84
C LYS A 1021 -3.35 -27.57 59.02
N VAL A 1022 -2.24 -26.95 59.44
CA VAL A 1022 -1.03 -27.68 59.85
C VAL A 1022 -1.42 -28.62 60.99
N THR A 1023 -1.56 -29.92 60.72
CA THR A 1023 -1.74 -30.92 61.77
C THR A 1023 -0.38 -31.16 62.41
N PRO A 1024 -0.15 -30.77 63.68
CA PRO A 1024 1.12 -31.05 64.34
C PRO A 1024 1.35 -32.56 64.37
N VAL A 1025 2.57 -32.97 64.01
CA VAL A 1025 3.04 -34.35 64.08
C VAL A 1025 2.75 -34.88 65.49
N PRO A 1026 2.08 -36.02 65.65
CA PRO A 1026 2.00 -36.69 66.95
C PRO A 1026 3.44 -37.04 67.37
N GLU A 1027 3.95 -36.40 68.42
CA GLU A 1027 5.28 -36.73 68.94
C GLU A 1027 5.32 -38.26 69.23
N PRO A 1028 6.34 -38.99 68.73
CA PRO A 1028 6.47 -40.40 69.05
C PRO A 1028 6.64 -40.50 70.58
N ALA A 1029 5.92 -41.45 71.19
CA ALA A 1029 5.93 -41.71 72.61
C ALA A 1029 7.28 -42.28 73.12
N THR A 1030 8.38 -41.59 72.87
CA THR A 1030 9.73 -41.91 73.36
C THR A 1030 9.80 -41.89 74.88
N LEU A 1031 8.93 -41.11 75.56
CA LEU A 1031 8.72 -41.21 77.01
C LEU A 1031 8.03 -42.52 77.45
N GLN A 1032 7.20 -43.14 76.60
CA GLN A 1032 6.61 -44.46 76.90
C GLN A 1032 7.62 -45.60 76.66
N LEU A 1033 8.55 -45.45 75.68
CA LEU A 1033 9.65 -46.40 75.46
C LEU A 1033 10.77 -46.31 76.52
N LEU A 1034 11.07 -45.11 77.04
CA LEU A 1034 11.92 -44.95 78.24
C LEU A 1034 11.24 -45.50 79.51
N GLY A 1035 9.92 -45.34 79.62
CA GLY A 1035 9.13 -45.93 80.72
C GLY A 1035 9.14 -47.46 80.71
N MET A 1036 9.00 -48.09 79.54
CA MET A 1036 9.02 -49.56 79.43
C MET A 1036 10.41 -50.18 79.59
N THR A 1037 11.49 -49.45 79.26
CA THR A 1037 12.86 -49.92 79.50
C THR A 1037 13.27 -49.78 80.98
N LEU A 1038 12.82 -48.74 81.70
CA LEU A 1038 12.99 -48.66 83.16
C LEU A 1038 12.19 -49.73 83.91
N LEU A 1039 10.97 -50.06 83.47
CA LEU A 1039 10.16 -51.13 84.06
C LEU A 1039 10.71 -52.55 83.78
N ALA A 1040 11.42 -52.75 82.67
CA ALA A 1040 12.12 -53.99 82.38
C ALA A 1040 13.43 -54.16 83.19
N LEU A 1041 14.10 -53.06 83.56
CA LEU A 1041 15.29 -53.07 84.41
C LEU A 1041 14.98 -53.26 85.91
N LEU A 1042 13.79 -52.89 86.37
CA LEU A 1042 13.33 -53.09 87.75
C LEU A 1042 12.82 -54.51 88.07
N LYS A 1043 12.80 -55.44 87.09
CA LYS A 1043 12.35 -56.83 87.28
C LYS A 1043 13.49 -57.86 87.38
N ARG A 1044 14.74 -57.40 87.51
CA ARG A 1044 15.93 -58.22 87.79
C ARG A 1044 16.66 -57.72 89.06
N TYR A 1045 15.96 -57.67 90.19
CA TYR A 1045 16.50 -57.86 91.53
C TYR A 1045 15.41 -58.42 92.44
#